data_AF-A0A1G0M1N3-F1
#
_entry.id   AF-A0A1G0M1N3-F1
#
_cell.length_a   1.000
_cell.length_b   1.000
_cell.length_c   1.000
_cell.angle_alpha   90.00
_cell.angle_beta   90.00
_cell.angle_gamma   90.00
#
_symmetry.space_group_name_H-M   'P 1'
#
loop_
_entity.id
_entity.type
_entity.pdbx_description
1 polymer ?
#
loop_
_entity_poly.entity_id
_entity_poly.type
_entity_poly.pdbx_seq_one_letter_code
_entity_poly.pdbx_strand_id
1 'polypeptide(L)'
;MAETLNGQAQKIQKDIQVLGASGTNIDPKYLELRQSVANACGVSPERLPFAGELLQVKEGEERWEPAIQRLMRSFALSLLVEPSLYSKVTEFLEKAHLGLRLVYNKADTGADRKTVRPEGTVGGKIDIRPGTPFYGWLADQLSQKFNFACADSLESFRNSERAITVAGQAKENRSRHFKDDRKKLGDEREYCLGWTNTAKIAALRKEQAELARQVVTARRAEEEQKKACTALGEIISAAKRLTEFTSYEQMDAPGIQVRIADADKKRQVLLESSDLLATLKTQLDLADLALESALNTLKQHEGEGFTLVQKHTDCRKEQQGARDRLADHEREVGVVSDGYRKELKAIIDQVASGLSIKWRADNSRTQEQQVRKELQSRIDATVKRINTARDAIGTTVERFKKAFPQIADDFDAGVAAVPALLLYLEQLEKDDLVRHTARFEALLYHETADYVGTLSSRLDEQRKGVAMSIEAITESLQAIPYDPKRGTKVKLQATPAKDDEVRLFWALLRRCTERVEVGDRPSLERRFVSVKELVEKFQGKFKDPSGKEFDARWKNRVLDVRTWFDYVADEIGADQTVVERHSDAGGKSGGQKEKIAYTLLGAALANHFGIKEKRPGAFRLIIIDEAFKGTDPDFTKHGLELFTSLGLQMVIVTPNTKFSLLDDYVKSVHMIEKDARTQCSIVRRMPIDEFISCRARLDEKRLAMRQAERDDTASRGAPLFESVSGAVEAAL
;
A
#
# COMPACT_ATOMS: atom_id res chain seq x y z
N MET A 1 -10.88 -12.02 13.18
CA MET A 1 -12.32 -11.99 13.53
C MET A 1 -12.92 -10.60 13.33
N ALA A 2 -12.44 -9.56 14.02
CA ALA A 2 -12.95 -8.19 13.87
C ALA A 2 -12.91 -7.68 12.41
N GLU A 3 -11.84 -7.97 11.67
CA GLU A 3 -11.71 -7.62 10.26
C GLU A 3 -12.75 -8.32 9.37
N THR A 4 -13.00 -9.61 9.61
CA THR A 4 -14.01 -10.39 8.87
C THR A 4 -15.42 -9.84 9.09
N LEU A 5 -15.76 -9.52 10.33
CA LEU A 5 -17.05 -8.92 10.68
C LEU A 5 -17.20 -7.51 10.08
N ASN A 6 -16.13 -6.72 10.07
CA ASN A 6 -16.12 -5.40 9.45
C ASN A 6 -16.31 -5.49 7.92
N GLY A 7 -15.67 -6.47 7.27
CA GLY A 7 -15.87 -6.73 5.83
C GLY A 7 -17.32 -7.12 5.50
N GLN A 8 -17.97 -7.91 6.36
CA GLN A 8 -19.40 -8.24 6.20
C GLN A 8 -20.29 -7.00 6.37
N ALA A 9 -20.04 -6.16 7.37
CA ALA A 9 -20.80 -4.93 7.60
C ALA A 9 -20.66 -3.94 6.43
N GLN A 10 -19.47 -3.80 5.86
CA GLN A 10 -19.23 -2.98 4.66
C GLN A 10 -19.97 -3.50 3.43
N LYS A 11 -20.02 -4.82 3.24
CA LYS A 11 -20.79 -5.43 2.15
C LYS A 11 -22.29 -5.12 2.28
N ILE A 12 -22.86 -5.27 3.48
CA ILE A 12 -24.27 -4.94 3.73
C ILE A 12 -24.53 -3.45 3.50
N GLN A 13 -23.60 -2.58 3.90
CA GLN A 13 -23.71 -1.14 3.65
C GLN A 13 -23.77 -0.83 2.14
N LYS A 14 -22.94 -1.49 1.33
CA LYS A 14 -22.97 -1.36 -0.13
C LYS A 14 -24.31 -1.87 -0.69
N ASP A 15 -24.79 -3.00 -0.22
CA ASP A 15 -26.08 -3.58 -0.64
C ASP A 15 -27.25 -2.64 -0.30
N ILE A 16 -27.26 -2.01 0.88
CA ILE A 16 -28.25 -1.00 1.29
C ILE A 16 -28.23 0.21 0.36
N GLN A 17 -27.05 0.70 -0.04
CA GLN A 17 -26.94 1.84 -0.96
C GLN A 17 -27.52 1.52 -2.35
N VAL A 18 -27.19 0.35 -2.90
CA VAL A 18 -27.69 -0.08 -4.22
C VAL A 18 -29.20 -0.31 -4.20
N LEU A 19 -29.72 -0.96 -3.15
CA LEU A 19 -31.17 -1.15 -2.98
C LEU A 19 -31.89 0.19 -2.79
N GLY A 20 -31.32 1.10 -1.99
CA GLY A 20 -31.88 2.44 -1.76
C GLY A 20 -32.01 3.27 -3.05
N ALA A 21 -31.04 3.17 -3.96
CA ALA A 21 -31.07 3.90 -5.23
C ALA A 21 -32.04 3.30 -6.28
N SER A 22 -32.24 1.98 -6.24
CA SER A 22 -33.00 1.24 -7.26
C SER A 22 -34.48 1.01 -6.89
N GLY A 23 -34.85 1.13 -5.62
CA GLY A 23 -36.24 1.00 -5.14
C GLY A 23 -36.84 -0.41 -5.22
N THR A 24 -36.01 -1.41 -5.50
CA THR A 24 -36.42 -2.81 -5.76
C THR A 24 -35.94 -3.75 -4.65
N ASN A 25 -36.59 -4.92 -4.53
CA ASN A 25 -36.19 -6.01 -3.64
C ASN A 25 -35.22 -7.00 -4.28
N ILE A 26 -34.84 -6.82 -5.54
CA ILE A 26 -33.94 -7.72 -6.25
C ILE A 26 -32.50 -7.58 -5.72
N ASP A 27 -31.80 -8.70 -5.54
CA ASP A 27 -30.42 -8.73 -5.06
C ASP A 27 -29.50 -7.86 -5.95
N PRO A 28 -28.65 -6.99 -5.36
CA PRO A 28 -27.73 -6.11 -6.08
C PRO A 28 -26.93 -6.78 -7.19
N LYS A 29 -26.53 -8.06 -7.03
CA LYS A 29 -25.79 -8.80 -8.05
C LYS A 29 -26.61 -9.01 -9.34
N TYR A 30 -27.92 -9.22 -9.21
CA TYR A 30 -28.81 -9.34 -10.36
C TYR A 30 -29.08 -7.98 -11.01
N LEU A 31 -29.05 -6.89 -10.24
CA LEU A 31 -29.16 -5.53 -10.77
C LEU A 31 -27.90 -5.12 -11.58
N GLU A 32 -26.71 -5.45 -11.08
CA GLU A 32 -25.44 -5.29 -11.81
C GLU A 32 -25.46 -6.09 -13.12
N LEU A 33 -25.99 -7.32 -13.08
CA LEU A 33 -26.15 -8.15 -14.27
C LEU A 33 -27.15 -7.53 -15.26
N ARG A 34 -28.31 -7.05 -14.78
CA ARG A 34 -29.31 -6.35 -15.61
C ARG A 34 -28.70 -5.13 -16.29
N GLN A 35 -27.90 -4.34 -15.56
CA GLN A 35 -27.22 -3.19 -16.13
C GLN A 35 -26.28 -3.59 -17.27
N SER A 36 -25.54 -4.68 -17.10
CA SER A 36 -24.63 -5.20 -18.13
C SER A 36 -25.37 -5.65 -19.39
N VAL A 37 -26.49 -6.38 -19.23
CA VAL A 37 -27.35 -6.80 -20.35
C VAL A 37 -27.99 -5.60 -21.04
N ALA A 38 -28.49 -4.63 -20.28
CA ALA A 38 -29.12 -3.40 -20.79
C ALA A 38 -28.13 -2.57 -21.62
N ASN A 39 -26.91 -2.39 -21.11
CA ASN A 39 -25.83 -1.69 -21.82
C ASN A 39 -25.46 -2.40 -23.13
N ALA A 40 -25.33 -3.73 -23.13
CA ALA A 40 -25.03 -4.50 -24.33
C ALA A 40 -26.13 -4.43 -25.39
N CYS A 41 -27.40 -4.34 -24.96
CA CYS A 41 -28.54 -4.24 -25.86
C CYS A 41 -28.84 -2.81 -26.33
N GLY A 42 -28.23 -1.80 -25.69
CA GLY A 42 -28.46 -0.37 -25.96
C GLY A 42 -29.84 0.12 -25.47
N VAL A 43 -30.33 -0.39 -24.34
CA VAL A 43 -31.65 -0.05 -23.78
C VAL A 43 -31.57 0.38 -22.32
N SER A 44 -32.60 1.07 -21.84
CA SER A 44 -32.75 1.36 -20.41
C SER A 44 -32.96 0.05 -19.60
N PRO A 45 -32.35 -0.09 -18.41
CA PRO A 45 -32.58 -1.24 -17.52
C PRO A 45 -34.05 -1.50 -17.19
N GLU A 46 -34.89 -0.46 -17.20
CA GLU A 46 -36.34 -0.55 -16.92
C GLU A 46 -37.11 -1.36 -17.96
N ARG A 47 -36.57 -1.48 -19.20
CA ARG A 47 -37.16 -2.32 -20.26
C ARG A 47 -36.88 -3.80 -20.07
N LEU A 48 -36.01 -4.16 -19.12
CA LEU A 48 -35.66 -5.54 -18.77
C LEU A 48 -35.96 -5.78 -17.27
N PRO A 49 -37.23 -5.64 -16.82
CA PRO A 49 -37.56 -5.83 -15.41
C PRO A 49 -37.44 -7.31 -15.02
N PHE A 50 -37.09 -7.55 -13.77
CA PHE A 50 -37.28 -8.86 -13.16
C PHE A 50 -38.75 -9.03 -12.75
N ALA A 51 -39.28 -10.25 -12.81
CA ALA A 51 -40.69 -10.49 -12.47
C ALA A 51 -41.04 -10.02 -11.05
N GLY A 52 -40.11 -10.14 -10.10
CA GLY A 52 -40.34 -9.71 -8.71
C GLY A 52 -40.56 -8.21 -8.53
N GLU A 53 -40.08 -7.38 -9.46
CA GLU A 53 -40.29 -5.92 -9.45
C GLU A 53 -41.71 -5.52 -9.86
N LEU A 54 -42.40 -6.43 -10.55
CA LEU A 54 -43.76 -6.23 -11.05
C LEU A 54 -44.81 -6.95 -10.21
N LEU A 55 -44.40 -7.73 -9.21
CA LEU A 55 -45.27 -8.58 -8.41
C LEU A 55 -45.17 -8.22 -6.94
N GLN A 56 -46.31 -8.16 -6.26
CA GLN A 56 -46.40 -7.94 -4.81
C GLN A 56 -47.45 -8.87 -4.20
N VAL A 57 -47.27 -9.28 -2.95
CA VAL A 57 -48.30 -10.02 -2.21
C VAL A 57 -49.46 -9.07 -1.88
N LYS A 58 -50.69 -9.51 -2.14
CA LYS A 58 -51.90 -8.71 -1.94
C LYS A 58 -52.06 -8.29 -0.49
N GLU A 59 -52.52 -7.07 -0.26
CA GLU A 59 -52.79 -6.54 1.07
C GLU A 59 -53.82 -7.43 1.82
N GLY A 60 -53.54 -7.74 3.09
CA GLY A 60 -54.33 -8.68 3.90
C GLY A 60 -53.87 -10.15 3.84
N GLU A 61 -52.92 -10.50 2.97
CA GLU A 61 -52.40 -11.87 2.81
C GLU A 61 -50.99 -12.08 3.40
N GLU A 62 -50.55 -11.20 4.31
CA GLU A 62 -49.20 -11.20 4.93
C GLU A 62 -48.83 -12.54 5.59
N ARG A 63 -49.83 -13.27 6.12
CA ARG A 63 -49.65 -14.62 6.68
C ARG A 63 -48.99 -15.58 5.70
N TRP A 64 -49.23 -15.43 4.41
CA TRP A 64 -48.71 -16.29 3.35
C TRP A 64 -47.44 -15.76 2.69
N GLU A 65 -47.09 -14.49 2.91
CA GLU A 65 -45.97 -13.83 2.26
C GLU A 65 -44.64 -14.60 2.39
N PRO A 66 -44.21 -15.10 3.58
CA PRO A 66 -42.96 -15.84 3.69
C PRO A 66 -42.91 -17.10 2.80
N ALA A 67 -44.03 -17.80 2.69
CA ALA A 67 -44.15 -19.01 1.89
C ALA A 67 -44.19 -18.69 0.38
N ILE A 68 -44.90 -17.62 0.01
CA ILE A 68 -44.99 -17.13 -1.38
C ILE A 68 -43.62 -16.63 -1.86
N GLN A 69 -42.94 -15.79 -1.08
CA GLN A 69 -41.59 -15.29 -1.37
C GLN A 69 -40.60 -16.44 -1.61
N ARG A 70 -40.65 -17.49 -0.78
CA ARG A 70 -39.83 -18.69 -0.93
C ARG A 70 -40.14 -19.47 -2.21
N LEU A 71 -41.42 -19.76 -2.46
CA LEU A 71 -41.85 -20.51 -3.65
C LEU A 71 -41.48 -19.78 -4.94
N MET A 72 -41.71 -18.47 -4.97
CA MET A 72 -41.58 -17.67 -6.17
C MET A 72 -40.20 -17.09 -6.37
N ARG A 73 -39.26 -17.25 -5.45
CA ARG A 73 -37.91 -16.64 -5.51
C ARG A 73 -37.23 -16.83 -6.88
N SER A 74 -37.25 -18.04 -7.42
CA SER A 74 -36.63 -18.34 -8.72
C SER A 74 -37.31 -17.60 -9.89
N PHE A 75 -38.63 -17.46 -9.83
CA PHE A 75 -39.41 -16.72 -10.82
C PHE A 75 -39.27 -15.21 -10.63
N ALA A 76 -39.26 -14.72 -9.39
CA ALA A 76 -39.04 -13.33 -9.05
C ALA A 76 -37.71 -12.80 -9.60
N LEU A 77 -36.66 -13.62 -9.60
CA LEU A 77 -35.34 -13.32 -10.17
C LEU A 77 -35.24 -13.62 -11.68
N SER A 78 -36.36 -13.94 -12.35
CA SER A 78 -36.36 -14.16 -13.80
C SER A 78 -36.49 -12.85 -14.55
N LEU A 79 -35.60 -12.61 -15.52
CA LEU A 79 -35.59 -11.42 -16.35
C LEU A 79 -36.68 -11.52 -17.42
N LEU A 80 -37.49 -10.47 -17.58
CA LEU A 80 -38.51 -10.41 -18.63
C LEU A 80 -37.94 -9.69 -19.85
N VAL A 81 -37.96 -10.36 -20.99
CA VAL A 81 -37.37 -9.88 -22.24
C VAL A 81 -38.48 -9.76 -23.27
N GLU A 82 -38.68 -8.55 -23.78
CA GLU A 82 -39.60 -8.27 -24.87
C GLU A 82 -39.15 -9.00 -26.16
N PRO A 83 -40.07 -9.46 -27.04
CA PRO A 83 -39.70 -10.20 -28.24
C PRO A 83 -38.74 -9.44 -29.16
N SER A 84 -38.81 -8.10 -29.17
CA SER A 84 -37.92 -7.21 -29.93
C SER A 84 -36.47 -7.20 -29.43
N LEU A 85 -36.23 -7.50 -28.15
CA LEU A 85 -34.91 -7.50 -27.52
C LEU A 85 -34.29 -8.90 -27.40
N TYR A 86 -35.07 -9.94 -27.69
CA TYR A 86 -34.70 -11.32 -27.45
C TYR A 86 -33.38 -11.73 -28.13
N SER A 87 -33.20 -11.43 -29.41
CA SER A 87 -31.98 -11.81 -30.16
C SER A 87 -30.72 -11.20 -29.56
N LYS A 88 -30.75 -9.90 -29.25
CA LYS A 88 -29.62 -9.18 -28.64
C LYS A 88 -29.25 -9.73 -27.27
N VAL A 89 -30.25 -10.02 -26.44
CA VAL A 89 -30.03 -10.61 -25.11
C VAL A 89 -29.40 -12.00 -25.25
N THR A 90 -29.90 -12.86 -26.14
CA THR A 90 -29.33 -14.19 -26.34
C THR A 90 -27.88 -14.15 -26.83
N GLU A 91 -27.55 -13.26 -27.75
CA GLU A 91 -26.18 -13.10 -28.26
C GLU A 91 -25.19 -12.64 -27.18
N PHE A 92 -25.64 -11.76 -26.27
CA PHE A 92 -24.82 -11.33 -25.14
C PHE A 92 -24.59 -12.46 -24.14
N LEU A 93 -25.66 -13.17 -23.76
CA LEU A 93 -25.60 -14.24 -22.75
C LEU A 93 -24.72 -15.42 -23.20
N GLU A 94 -24.65 -15.70 -24.50
CA GLU A 94 -23.77 -16.77 -25.03
C GLU A 94 -22.28 -16.45 -24.87
N LYS A 95 -21.92 -15.16 -24.89
CA LYS A 95 -20.52 -14.71 -24.80
C LYS A 95 -20.06 -14.41 -23.37
N ALA A 96 -20.99 -14.14 -22.46
CA ALA A 96 -20.70 -13.62 -21.13
C ALA A 96 -20.75 -14.71 -20.05
N HIS A 97 -19.69 -14.81 -19.24
CA HIS A 97 -19.73 -15.61 -18.01
C HIS A 97 -20.40 -14.81 -16.87
N LEU A 98 -21.63 -15.18 -16.50
CA LEU A 98 -22.47 -14.38 -15.60
C LEU A 98 -22.15 -14.55 -14.11
N GLY A 99 -21.44 -15.61 -13.72
CA GLY A 99 -21.18 -15.96 -12.31
C GLY A 99 -22.44 -16.22 -11.46
N LEU A 100 -23.63 -16.27 -12.08
CA LEU A 100 -24.95 -16.38 -11.47
C LEU A 100 -25.85 -17.25 -12.34
N ARG A 101 -26.91 -17.83 -11.75
CA ARG A 101 -27.97 -18.52 -12.50
C ARG A 101 -29.03 -17.50 -12.92
N LEU A 102 -29.00 -17.08 -14.18
CA LEU A 102 -30.03 -16.24 -14.78
C LEU A 102 -31.09 -17.10 -15.49
N VAL A 103 -32.35 -16.89 -15.15
CA VAL A 103 -33.49 -17.35 -15.96
C VAL A 103 -34.06 -16.13 -16.67
N TYR A 104 -34.27 -16.21 -17.97
CA TYR A 104 -34.91 -15.13 -18.73
C TYR A 104 -36.08 -15.68 -19.52
N ASN A 105 -37.18 -14.93 -19.56
CA ASN A 105 -38.40 -15.32 -20.26
C ASN A 105 -38.63 -14.36 -21.43
N LYS A 106 -38.82 -14.92 -22.63
CA LYS A 106 -39.38 -14.19 -23.76
C LYS A 106 -40.86 -13.94 -23.48
N ALA A 107 -41.17 -12.76 -22.97
CA ALA A 107 -42.51 -12.40 -22.52
C ALA A 107 -43.20 -11.57 -23.60
N ASP A 108 -44.34 -12.03 -24.08
CA ASP A 108 -45.14 -11.31 -25.08
C ASP A 108 -45.72 -10.02 -24.49
N THR A 109 -45.64 -8.93 -25.25
CA THR A 109 -46.06 -7.57 -24.82
C THR A 109 -47.41 -7.14 -25.41
N GLY A 110 -48.16 -8.05 -26.02
CA GLY A 110 -49.49 -7.77 -26.55
C GLY A 110 -50.53 -8.82 -26.14
N ALA A 111 -51.44 -8.44 -25.25
CA ALA A 111 -52.83 -8.90 -25.14
C ALA A 111 -53.30 -8.72 -23.69
N ASP A 112 -54.38 -7.96 -23.51
CA ASP A 112 -55.10 -7.85 -22.25
C ASP A 112 -55.94 -9.12 -22.04
N ARG A 113 -55.26 -10.24 -21.75
CA ARG A 113 -55.92 -11.52 -21.47
C ARG A 113 -56.48 -11.48 -20.06
N LYS A 114 -57.80 -11.47 -19.93
CA LYS A 114 -58.49 -11.67 -18.64
C LYS A 114 -58.41 -13.14 -18.23
N THR A 115 -57.25 -13.56 -17.73
CA THR A 115 -57.10 -14.89 -17.14
C THR A 115 -57.68 -14.89 -15.73
N VAL A 116 -58.64 -15.78 -15.46
CA VAL A 116 -59.22 -15.94 -14.12
C VAL A 116 -58.16 -16.58 -13.20
N ARG A 117 -57.95 -15.97 -12.04
CA ARG A 117 -57.05 -16.45 -10.99
C ARG A 117 -57.90 -16.84 -9.78
N PRO A 118 -58.03 -18.14 -9.45
CA PRO A 118 -58.91 -18.57 -8.38
C PRO A 118 -58.49 -17.97 -7.03
N GLU A 119 -59.47 -17.49 -6.27
CA GLU A 119 -59.26 -17.06 -4.89
C GLU A 119 -58.79 -18.25 -4.03
N GLY A 120 -57.89 -17.99 -3.08
CA GLY A 120 -57.28 -19.05 -2.25
C GLY A 120 -56.06 -19.75 -2.86
N THR A 121 -55.61 -19.33 -4.05
CA THR A 121 -54.36 -19.82 -4.67
C THR A 121 -53.24 -18.79 -4.53
N VAL A 122 -51.98 -19.23 -4.62
CA VAL A 122 -50.82 -18.32 -4.62
C VAL A 122 -50.94 -17.26 -5.72
N GLY A 123 -51.31 -17.65 -6.96
CA GLY A 123 -51.52 -16.73 -8.06
C GLY A 123 -52.65 -15.70 -7.84
N GLY A 124 -53.66 -16.05 -7.04
CA GLY A 124 -54.76 -15.16 -6.64
C GLY A 124 -54.41 -14.21 -5.49
N LYS A 125 -53.38 -14.51 -4.70
CA LYS A 125 -52.88 -13.68 -3.58
C LYS A 125 -51.77 -12.71 -3.99
N ILE A 126 -51.55 -12.50 -5.29
CA ILE A 126 -50.48 -11.66 -5.83
C ILE A 126 -51.08 -10.57 -6.72
N ASP A 127 -50.65 -9.34 -6.49
CA ASP A 127 -50.95 -8.20 -7.35
C ASP A 127 -49.84 -7.99 -8.39
N ILE A 128 -50.26 -7.70 -9.61
CA ILE A 128 -49.38 -7.33 -10.72
C ILE A 128 -49.41 -5.81 -10.83
N ARG A 129 -48.24 -5.19 -10.99
CA ARG A 129 -48.09 -3.74 -11.13
C ARG A 129 -48.97 -3.23 -12.29
N PRO A 130 -49.92 -2.31 -12.05
CA PRO A 130 -50.77 -1.75 -13.10
C PRO A 130 -49.95 -1.05 -14.19
N GLY A 131 -50.40 -1.14 -15.45
CA GLY A 131 -49.77 -0.43 -16.58
C GLY A 131 -48.47 -1.04 -17.11
N THR A 132 -48.03 -2.19 -16.60
CA THR A 132 -46.87 -2.90 -17.16
C THR A 132 -47.21 -3.57 -18.50
N PRO A 133 -46.34 -3.49 -19.54
CA PRO A 133 -46.58 -4.17 -20.82
C PRO A 133 -46.59 -5.70 -20.69
N PHE A 134 -46.09 -6.25 -19.59
CA PHE A 134 -46.04 -7.69 -19.32
C PHE A 134 -47.26 -8.22 -18.56
N TYR A 135 -48.31 -7.41 -18.35
CA TYR A 135 -49.42 -7.76 -17.45
C TYR A 135 -50.12 -9.06 -17.85
N GLY A 136 -50.54 -9.17 -19.11
CA GLY A 136 -51.25 -10.35 -19.61
C GLY A 136 -50.41 -11.63 -19.53
N TRP A 137 -49.12 -11.52 -19.82
CA TRP A 137 -48.18 -12.65 -19.71
C TRP A 137 -47.98 -13.08 -18.25
N LEU A 138 -47.76 -12.14 -17.34
CA LEU A 138 -47.63 -12.41 -15.91
C LEU A 138 -48.91 -13.04 -15.33
N ALA A 139 -50.09 -12.55 -15.71
CA ALA A 139 -51.37 -13.11 -15.28
C ALA A 139 -51.54 -14.58 -15.71
N ASP A 140 -51.15 -14.90 -16.95
CA ASP A 140 -51.16 -16.27 -17.46
C ASP A 140 -50.17 -17.18 -16.72
N GLN A 141 -48.94 -16.70 -16.49
CA GLN A 141 -47.94 -17.47 -15.72
C GLN A 141 -48.39 -17.71 -14.27
N LEU A 142 -49.01 -16.71 -13.62
CA LEU A 142 -49.55 -16.88 -12.27
C LEU A 142 -50.68 -17.92 -12.22
N SER A 143 -51.55 -17.95 -13.24
CA SER A 143 -52.66 -18.92 -13.32
C SER A 143 -52.19 -20.33 -13.69
N GLN A 144 -51.22 -20.48 -14.60
CA GLN A 144 -50.75 -21.81 -15.02
C GLN A 144 -49.70 -22.39 -14.05
N LYS A 145 -48.65 -21.61 -13.75
CA LYS A 145 -47.49 -22.08 -12.98
C LYS A 145 -47.62 -21.85 -11.48
N PHE A 146 -48.41 -20.88 -11.03
CA PHE A 146 -48.54 -20.57 -9.60
C PHE A 146 -49.94 -20.81 -9.01
N ASN A 147 -50.75 -21.65 -9.66
CA ASN A 147 -51.99 -22.18 -9.10
C ASN A 147 -51.74 -23.27 -8.04
N PHE A 148 -51.06 -22.88 -6.95
CA PHE A 148 -50.92 -23.69 -5.75
C PHE A 148 -52.01 -23.26 -4.76
N ALA A 149 -52.80 -24.22 -4.27
CA ALA A 149 -53.75 -23.96 -3.20
C ALA A 149 -53.03 -23.60 -1.90
N CYS A 150 -53.43 -22.51 -1.25
CA CYS A 150 -52.94 -22.15 0.08
C CYS A 150 -53.64 -23.03 1.12
N ALA A 151 -52.96 -24.07 1.59
CA ALA A 151 -53.54 -25.09 2.46
C ALA A 151 -53.35 -24.73 3.94
N ASP A 152 -54.43 -24.36 4.62
CA ASP A 152 -54.42 -24.03 6.06
C ASP A 152 -54.15 -25.24 6.97
N SER A 153 -54.37 -26.46 6.48
CA SER A 153 -54.13 -27.70 7.20
C SER A 153 -53.31 -28.70 6.38
N LEU A 154 -52.61 -29.61 7.07
CA LEU A 154 -51.86 -30.69 6.40
C LEU A 154 -52.78 -31.66 5.64
N GLU A 155 -54.04 -31.79 6.08
CA GLU A 155 -55.04 -32.61 5.39
C GLU A 155 -55.42 -31.98 4.04
N SER A 156 -55.70 -30.67 4.03
CA SER A 156 -55.95 -29.91 2.80
C SER A 156 -54.74 -29.97 1.85
N PHE A 157 -53.53 -29.89 2.39
CA PHE A 157 -52.29 -30.02 1.61
C PHE A 157 -52.12 -31.40 0.94
N ARG A 158 -52.50 -32.48 1.64
CA ARG A 158 -52.40 -33.85 1.11
C ARG A 158 -53.42 -34.10 0.00
N ASN A 159 -54.66 -33.63 0.19
CA ASN A 159 -55.78 -33.84 -0.73
C ASN A 159 -55.71 -32.97 -1.98
N SER A 160 -55.02 -31.83 -1.91
CA SER A 160 -54.80 -30.93 -3.05
C SER A 160 -53.77 -31.50 -4.03
N GLU A 161 -53.96 -31.29 -5.34
CA GLU A 161 -53.00 -31.71 -6.36
C GLU A 161 -51.72 -30.85 -6.33
N ARG A 162 -51.89 -29.53 -6.16
CA ARG A 162 -50.83 -28.54 -6.00
C ARG A 162 -51.16 -27.64 -4.82
N ALA A 163 -50.28 -27.58 -3.82
CA ALA A 163 -50.54 -26.79 -2.63
C ALA A 163 -49.26 -26.28 -1.98
N ILE A 164 -49.40 -25.25 -1.14
CA ILE A 164 -48.35 -24.72 -0.27
C ILE A 164 -48.86 -24.59 1.15
N THR A 165 -48.01 -24.89 2.13
CA THR A 165 -48.29 -24.64 3.55
C THR A 165 -47.70 -23.31 4.00
N VAL A 166 -48.21 -22.74 5.09
CA VAL A 166 -47.66 -21.52 5.71
C VAL A 166 -46.19 -21.70 6.09
N ALA A 167 -45.76 -22.93 6.41
CA ALA A 167 -44.37 -23.27 6.71
C ALA A 167 -43.45 -23.35 5.46
N GLY A 168 -43.97 -23.04 4.27
CA GLY A 168 -43.20 -22.99 3.03
C GLY A 168 -42.88 -24.35 2.41
N GLN A 169 -43.64 -25.40 2.75
CA GLN A 169 -43.58 -26.70 2.05
C GLN A 169 -44.52 -26.64 0.83
N ALA A 170 -44.00 -26.97 -0.35
CA ALA A 170 -44.75 -26.93 -1.60
C ALA A 170 -44.90 -28.33 -2.22
N LYS A 171 -46.07 -28.58 -2.82
CA LYS A 171 -46.42 -29.77 -3.59
C LYS A 171 -46.64 -29.35 -5.04
N GLU A 172 -45.73 -29.75 -5.92
CA GLU A 172 -45.78 -29.38 -7.34
C GLU A 172 -46.73 -30.28 -8.14
N ASN A 173 -46.82 -31.56 -7.76
CA ASN A 173 -47.77 -32.55 -8.26
C ASN A 173 -47.91 -33.68 -7.23
N ARG A 174 -48.60 -34.79 -7.58
CA ARG A 174 -48.80 -35.94 -6.68
C ARG A 174 -47.52 -36.62 -6.20
N SER A 175 -46.41 -36.53 -6.94
CA SER A 175 -45.16 -37.25 -6.63
C SER A 175 -44.01 -36.35 -6.18
N ARG A 176 -44.09 -35.03 -6.42
CA ARG A 176 -42.99 -34.09 -6.16
C ARG A 176 -43.38 -33.04 -5.14
N HIS A 177 -42.69 -33.11 -4.00
CA HIS A 177 -42.78 -32.16 -2.91
C HIS A 177 -41.40 -31.58 -2.64
N PHE A 178 -41.32 -30.29 -2.29
CA PHE A 178 -40.07 -29.65 -1.92
C PHE A 178 -40.27 -28.62 -0.81
N LYS A 179 -39.21 -28.41 -0.05
CA LYS A 179 -39.11 -27.37 0.97
C LYS A 179 -37.68 -26.87 0.96
N ASP A 180 -37.48 -25.61 0.60
CA ASP A 180 -36.15 -25.01 0.55
C ASP A 180 -35.87 -24.24 1.85
N ASP A 181 -35.22 -24.90 2.80
CA ASP A 181 -34.84 -24.35 4.11
C ASP A 181 -33.38 -23.85 4.17
N ARG A 182 -32.72 -23.67 3.02
CA ARG A 182 -31.37 -23.07 2.97
C ARG A 182 -31.33 -21.66 3.56
N LYS A 183 -32.49 -21.00 3.62
CA LYS A 183 -32.71 -19.70 4.25
C LYS A 183 -33.87 -19.78 5.22
N LYS A 184 -33.77 -19.04 6.33
CA LYS A 184 -34.82 -18.98 7.36
C LYS A 184 -36.12 -18.45 6.74
N LEU A 185 -37.25 -19.09 7.06
CA LEU A 185 -38.56 -18.63 6.62
C LEU A 185 -38.88 -17.30 7.31
N GLY A 186 -39.38 -16.33 6.56
CA GLY A 186 -39.68 -14.99 7.07
C GLY A 186 -38.45 -14.09 7.22
N ASP A 187 -37.33 -14.45 6.61
CA ASP A 187 -36.18 -13.56 6.51
C ASP A 187 -36.41 -12.50 5.43
N GLU A 188 -36.86 -11.31 5.84
CA GLU A 188 -37.16 -10.17 4.97
C GLU A 188 -35.97 -9.74 4.09
N ARG A 189 -34.73 -10.07 4.49
CA ARG A 189 -33.53 -9.81 3.69
C ARG A 189 -33.52 -10.59 2.38
N GLU A 190 -34.18 -11.75 2.35
CA GLU A 190 -34.25 -12.64 1.19
C GLU A 190 -35.49 -12.38 0.32
N TYR A 191 -36.39 -11.47 0.72
CA TYR A 191 -37.59 -11.16 -0.05
C TYR A 191 -37.21 -10.52 -1.39
N CYS A 192 -37.93 -10.92 -2.44
CA CYS A 192 -37.67 -10.52 -3.82
C CYS A 192 -38.92 -9.90 -4.49
N LEU A 193 -40.12 -10.21 -4.00
CA LEU A 193 -41.38 -9.60 -4.43
C LEU A 193 -41.63 -8.32 -3.63
N GLY A 194 -42.36 -7.37 -4.23
CA GLY A 194 -42.82 -6.14 -3.59
C GLY A 194 -42.40 -4.89 -4.36
N TRP A 195 -43.30 -3.92 -4.47
CA TRP A 195 -43.03 -2.64 -5.16
C TRP A 195 -42.20 -1.67 -4.33
N THR A 196 -42.04 -1.94 -3.03
CA THR A 196 -41.20 -1.16 -2.12
C THR A 196 -40.19 -2.07 -1.42
N ASN A 197 -39.05 -1.50 -1.04
CA ASN A 197 -37.95 -2.23 -0.39
C ASN A 197 -37.67 -1.75 1.04
N THR A 198 -38.60 -1.02 1.65
CA THR A 198 -38.46 -0.42 2.98
C THR A 198 -38.24 -1.47 4.06
N ALA A 199 -39.01 -2.55 4.07
CA ALA A 199 -38.87 -3.66 5.01
C ALA A 199 -37.50 -4.36 4.86
N LYS A 200 -37.09 -4.66 3.63
CA LYS A 200 -35.79 -5.26 3.33
C LYS A 200 -34.61 -4.40 3.78
N ILE A 201 -34.67 -3.08 3.52
CA ILE A 201 -33.65 -2.12 3.98
C ILE A 201 -33.63 -2.06 5.51
N ALA A 202 -34.79 -2.05 6.19
CA ALA A 202 -34.85 -2.06 7.64
C ALA A 202 -34.22 -3.32 8.25
N ALA A 203 -34.49 -4.49 7.67
CA ALA A 203 -33.89 -5.76 8.09
C ALA A 203 -32.36 -5.78 7.89
N LEU A 204 -31.86 -5.30 6.75
CA LEU A 204 -30.42 -5.18 6.49
C LEU A 204 -29.73 -4.18 7.43
N ARG A 205 -30.36 -3.04 7.74
CA ARG A 205 -29.85 -2.07 8.73
C ARG A 205 -29.76 -2.66 10.13
N LYS A 206 -30.73 -3.49 10.53
CA LYS A 206 -30.70 -4.19 11.81
C LYS A 206 -29.51 -5.16 11.90
N GLU A 207 -29.26 -5.93 10.85
CA GLU A 207 -28.09 -6.81 10.76
C GLU A 207 -26.78 -6.02 10.79
N GLN A 208 -26.70 -4.91 10.06
CA GLN A 208 -25.54 -4.04 10.08
C GLN A 208 -25.22 -3.51 11.49
N ALA A 209 -26.25 -3.08 12.23
CA ALA A 209 -26.09 -2.61 13.61
C ALA A 209 -25.59 -3.73 14.53
N GLU A 210 -26.05 -4.96 14.33
CA GLU A 210 -25.61 -6.12 15.10
C GLU A 210 -24.15 -6.49 14.80
N LEU A 211 -23.76 -6.52 13.51
CA LEU A 211 -22.37 -6.73 13.11
C LEU A 211 -21.45 -5.64 13.66
N ALA A 212 -21.89 -4.38 13.65
CA ALA A 212 -21.12 -3.27 14.23
C ALA A 212 -20.87 -3.46 15.73
N ARG A 213 -21.87 -3.93 16.49
CA ARG A 213 -21.71 -4.29 17.90
C ARG A 213 -20.68 -5.41 18.08
N GLN A 214 -20.76 -6.46 17.26
CA GLN A 214 -19.82 -7.58 17.32
C GLN A 214 -18.38 -7.15 16.98
N VAL A 215 -18.18 -6.22 16.03
CA VAL A 215 -16.86 -5.64 15.73
C VAL A 215 -16.30 -4.92 16.95
N VAL A 216 -17.11 -4.09 17.63
CA VAL A 216 -16.67 -3.37 18.83
C VAL A 216 -16.26 -4.35 19.93
N THR A 217 -17.07 -5.39 20.19
CA THR A 217 -16.75 -6.42 21.19
C THR A 217 -15.46 -7.16 20.84
N ALA A 218 -15.29 -7.55 19.57
CA ALA A 218 -14.09 -8.24 19.10
C ALA A 218 -12.82 -7.38 19.24
N ARG A 219 -12.90 -6.08 18.94
CA ARG A 219 -11.78 -5.14 19.11
C ARG A 219 -11.42 -4.92 20.58
N ARG A 220 -12.42 -4.86 21.47
CA ARG A 220 -12.16 -4.76 22.92
C ARG A 220 -11.41 -5.98 23.44
N ALA A 221 -11.82 -7.18 23.03
CA ALA A 221 -11.13 -8.41 23.41
C ALA A 221 -9.69 -8.47 22.86
N GLU A 222 -9.47 -7.99 21.64
CA GLU A 222 -8.12 -7.90 21.05
C GLU A 222 -7.21 -6.95 21.85
N GLU A 223 -7.71 -5.79 22.23
CA GLU A 223 -6.98 -4.79 23.00
C GLU A 223 -6.63 -5.30 24.41
N GLU A 224 -7.57 -5.98 25.06
CA GLU A 224 -7.35 -6.62 26.36
C GLU A 224 -6.25 -7.70 26.28
N GLN A 225 -6.28 -8.51 25.23
CA GLN A 225 -5.25 -9.53 25.01
C GLN A 225 -3.89 -8.90 24.72
N LYS A 226 -3.81 -7.81 23.95
CA LYS A 226 -2.56 -7.09 23.70
C LYS A 226 -1.96 -6.56 25.00
N LYS A 227 -2.78 -5.96 25.87
CA LYS A 227 -2.34 -5.48 27.19
C LYS A 227 -1.81 -6.62 28.08
N ALA A 228 -2.47 -7.78 28.06
CA ALA A 228 -1.99 -8.96 28.78
C ALA A 228 -0.64 -9.44 28.22
N CYS A 229 -0.48 -9.48 26.90
CA CYS A 229 0.79 -9.84 26.26
C CYS A 229 1.92 -8.85 26.57
N THR A 230 1.65 -7.54 26.60
CA THR A 230 2.68 -6.55 26.96
C THR A 230 3.08 -6.67 28.42
N ALA A 231 2.13 -6.83 29.34
CA ALA A 231 2.42 -7.02 30.76
C ALA A 231 3.25 -8.29 31.01
N LEU A 232 2.91 -9.40 30.35
CA LEU A 232 3.71 -10.62 30.40
C LEU A 232 5.11 -10.43 29.80
N GLY A 233 5.22 -9.66 28.70
CA GLY A 233 6.51 -9.30 28.10
C GLY A 233 7.40 -8.49 29.04
N GLU A 234 6.84 -7.54 29.79
CA GLU A 234 7.54 -6.77 30.80
C GLU A 234 8.04 -7.66 31.95
N ILE A 235 7.20 -8.58 32.45
CA ILE A 235 7.58 -9.55 33.48
C ILE A 235 8.72 -10.44 33.00
N ILE A 236 8.64 -10.96 31.77
CA ILE A 236 9.71 -11.79 31.18
C ILE A 236 11.00 -10.98 31.02
N SER A 237 10.91 -9.72 30.57
CA SER A 237 12.06 -8.84 30.43
C SER A 237 12.72 -8.54 31.79
N ALA A 238 11.91 -8.25 32.81
CA ALA A 238 12.39 -8.05 34.17
C ALA A 238 13.05 -9.32 34.72
N ALA A 239 12.44 -10.49 34.52
CA ALA A 239 13.00 -11.78 34.93
C ALA A 239 14.34 -12.07 34.23
N LYS A 240 14.48 -11.74 32.94
CA LYS A 240 15.76 -11.86 32.21
C LYS A 240 16.82 -10.93 32.77
N ARG A 241 16.49 -9.66 33.04
CA ARG A 241 17.42 -8.69 33.64
C ARG A 241 17.89 -9.12 35.02
N LEU A 242 17.04 -9.78 35.80
CA LEU A 242 17.43 -10.36 37.09
C LEU A 242 18.53 -11.43 36.95
N THR A 243 18.61 -12.15 35.83
CA THR A 243 19.67 -13.14 35.60
C THR A 243 21.03 -12.54 35.26
N GLU A 244 21.11 -11.25 34.92
CA GLU A 244 22.35 -10.55 34.59
C GLU A 244 23.14 -10.14 35.84
N PHE A 245 22.48 -10.04 36.99
CA PHE A 245 23.10 -9.65 38.25
C PHE A 245 23.67 -10.87 38.97
N THR A 246 24.96 -10.81 39.32
CA THR A 246 25.67 -11.91 40.00
C THR A 246 25.63 -11.80 41.53
N SER A 247 25.26 -10.63 42.08
CA SER A 247 25.08 -10.41 43.52
C SER A 247 24.02 -9.34 43.82
N TYR A 248 23.38 -9.44 44.98
CA TYR A 248 22.34 -8.49 45.42
C TYR A 248 22.88 -7.05 45.62
N GLU A 249 24.17 -6.91 45.91
CA GLU A 249 24.83 -5.61 46.13
C GLU A 249 24.77 -4.69 44.90
N GLN A 250 24.65 -5.27 43.70
CA GLN A 250 24.48 -4.52 42.44
C GLN A 250 23.05 -3.98 42.26
N MET A 251 22.10 -4.48 43.05
CA MET A 251 20.69 -4.09 43.04
C MET A 251 20.27 -3.29 44.29
N ASP A 252 21.14 -3.17 45.30
CA ASP A 252 20.88 -2.47 46.57
C ASP A 252 21.00 -0.94 46.42
N ALA A 253 20.04 -0.34 45.71
CA ALA A 253 19.97 1.10 45.55
C ALA A 253 19.96 1.88 46.89
N PRO A 254 19.24 1.45 47.95
CA PRO A 254 19.30 2.08 49.26
C PRO A 254 20.71 2.07 49.88
N GLY A 255 21.42 0.95 49.84
CA GLY A 255 22.79 0.84 50.38
C GLY A 255 23.79 1.75 49.64
N ILE A 256 23.64 1.89 48.32
CA ILE A 256 24.48 2.80 47.51
C ILE A 256 24.22 4.27 47.87
N GLN A 257 22.96 4.67 48.08
CA GLN A 257 22.63 6.05 48.47
C GLN A 257 23.23 6.45 49.82
N VAL A 258 23.23 5.54 50.80
CA VAL A 258 23.88 5.77 52.10
C VAL A 258 25.39 6.01 51.94
N ARG A 259 26.06 5.22 51.09
CA ARG A 259 27.50 5.39 50.83
C ARG A 259 27.85 6.70 50.13
N ILE A 260 26.99 7.18 49.23
CA ILE A 260 27.15 8.48 48.57
C ILE A 260 27.02 9.60 49.60
N ALA A 261 25.98 9.56 50.44
CA ALA A 261 25.77 10.56 51.48
C ALA A 261 26.95 10.65 52.47
N ASP A 262 27.53 9.51 52.85
CA ASP A 262 28.72 9.47 53.69
C ASP A 262 29.97 10.05 53.00
N ALA A 263 30.14 9.82 51.70
CA ALA A 263 31.25 10.38 50.92
C ALA A 263 31.13 11.90 50.77
N ASP A 264 29.92 12.41 50.52
CA ASP A 264 29.67 13.85 50.44
C ASP A 264 29.89 14.55 51.78
N LYS A 265 29.47 13.92 52.88
CA LYS A 265 29.72 14.43 54.23
C LYS A 265 31.22 14.52 54.53
N LYS A 266 32.00 13.52 54.13
CA LYS A 266 33.48 13.55 54.24
C LYS A 266 34.10 14.65 53.37
N ARG A 267 33.60 14.85 52.15
CA ARG A 267 34.05 15.92 51.25
C ARG A 267 33.81 17.30 51.85
N GLN A 268 32.64 17.51 52.45
CA GLN A 268 32.26 18.77 53.05
C GLN A 268 33.16 19.11 54.26
N VAL A 269 33.42 18.14 55.13
CA VAL A 269 34.34 18.30 56.27
C VAL A 269 35.76 18.69 55.81
N LEU A 270 36.26 18.11 54.71
CA LEU A 270 37.59 18.45 54.17
C LEU A 270 37.66 19.86 53.56
N LEU A 271 36.57 20.34 52.95
CA LEU A 271 36.48 21.69 52.41
C LEU A 271 36.39 22.75 53.52
N GLU A 272 35.69 22.43 54.61
CA GLU A 272 35.55 23.30 55.78
C GLU A 272 36.83 23.32 56.64
N SER A 273 37.68 22.29 56.59
CA SER A 273 38.92 22.21 57.37
C SER A 273 40.14 22.91 56.74
N SER A 274 40.00 23.62 55.61
CA SER A 274 41.13 24.23 54.89
C SER A 274 41.01 25.76 54.75
N ASP A 275 41.26 26.49 55.85
CA ASP A 275 41.26 27.98 55.93
C ASP A 275 42.16 28.69 54.90
N LEU A 276 43.17 28.00 54.35
CA LEU A 276 44.09 28.55 53.35
C LEU A 276 43.44 28.75 51.95
N LEU A 277 42.41 27.97 51.62
CA LEU A 277 41.75 28.02 50.31
C LEU A 277 40.72 29.16 50.22
N ALA A 278 40.09 29.53 51.34
CA ALA A 278 39.14 30.63 51.40
C ALA A 278 39.84 32.00 51.28
N THR A 279 41.04 32.15 51.84
CA THR A 279 41.79 33.41 51.85
C THR A 279 42.41 33.75 50.49
N LEU A 280 42.91 32.76 49.74
CA LEU A 280 43.48 32.97 48.40
C LEU A 280 42.44 33.42 47.37
N LYS A 281 41.19 33.01 47.52
CA LYS A 281 40.12 33.33 46.56
C LYS A 281 39.72 34.81 46.64
N THR A 282 39.64 35.36 47.84
CA THR A 282 39.26 36.76 48.09
C THR A 282 40.32 37.77 47.61
N GLN A 283 41.59 37.40 47.57
CA GLN A 283 42.67 38.29 47.13
C GLN A 283 42.72 38.47 45.61
N LEU A 284 42.27 37.48 44.84
CA LEU A 284 42.26 37.53 43.37
C LEU A 284 41.23 38.53 42.85
N ASP A 285 40.00 38.49 43.40
CA ASP A 285 38.87 39.30 42.92
C ASP A 285 39.09 40.82 43.09
N LEU A 286 39.89 41.24 44.07
CA LEU A 286 40.18 42.65 44.33
C LEU A 286 41.20 43.26 43.36
N ALA A 287 42.09 42.46 42.77
CA ALA A 287 43.15 42.97 41.91
C ALA A 287 42.64 43.32 40.50
N ASP A 288 41.70 42.53 39.96
CA ASP A 288 41.18 42.72 38.59
C ASP A 288 40.38 44.03 38.45
N LEU A 289 39.65 44.43 39.48
CA LEU A 289 38.78 45.62 39.43
C LEU A 289 39.56 46.95 39.34
N ALA A 290 40.79 46.99 39.88
CA ALA A 290 41.58 48.22 39.89
C ALA A 290 42.15 48.57 38.50
N LEU A 291 42.48 47.57 37.68
CA LEU A 291 43.17 47.74 36.41
C LEU A 291 42.31 48.42 35.33
N GLU A 292 41.02 48.10 35.26
CA GLU A 292 40.12 48.63 34.23
C GLU A 292 39.88 50.14 34.32
N SER A 293 39.88 50.69 35.54
CA SER A 293 39.53 52.10 35.77
C SER A 293 40.54 53.10 35.21
N ALA A 294 41.83 52.75 35.22
CA ALA A 294 42.92 53.67 34.87
C ALA A 294 43.09 53.89 33.35
N LEU A 295 42.69 52.93 32.52
CA LEU A 295 42.91 53.00 31.06
C LEU A 295 41.94 53.94 30.33
N ASN A 296 40.78 54.22 30.91
CA ASN A 296 39.74 55.00 30.24
C ASN A 296 39.95 56.52 30.32
N THR A 297 40.60 57.03 31.38
CA THR A 297 40.77 58.48 31.59
C THR A 297 41.80 59.12 30.64
N LEU A 298 42.82 58.39 30.21
CA LEU A 298 43.93 58.96 29.43
C LEU A 298 43.54 59.32 27.99
N LYS A 299 42.62 58.58 27.37
CA LYS A 299 42.23 58.78 25.95
C LYS A 299 41.40 60.05 25.69
N GLN A 300 40.85 60.67 26.73
CA GLN A 300 39.86 61.74 26.54
C GLN A 300 40.50 63.11 26.32
N HIS A 301 41.65 63.41 26.92
CA HIS A 301 42.18 64.76 26.97
C HIS A 301 42.98 65.21 25.72
N GLU A 302 43.51 64.29 24.92
CA GLU A 302 44.37 64.66 23.78
C GLU A 302 43.60 65.20 22.55
N GLY A 303 42.30 64.91 22.44
CA GLY A 303 41.52 65.25 21.24
C GLY A 303 41.05 66.71 21.14
N GLU A 304 41.05 67.48 22.22
CA GLU A 304 40.26 68.73 22.27
C GLU A 304 41.02 69.97 21.78
N GLY A 305 42.35 70.02 21.91
CA GLY A 305 43.15 71.25 21.67
C GLY A 305 43.31 71.69 20.20
N PHE A 306 43.31 70.75 19.24
CA PHE A 306 43.65 71.04 17.84
C PHE A 306 42.55 71.77 17.05
N THR A 307 41.30 71.73 17.52
CA THR A 307 40.12 72.06 16.69
C THR A 307 39.68 73.53 16.70
N LEU A 308 40.27 74.38 17.54
CA LEU A 308 39.73 75.72 17.83
C LEU A 308 40.23 76.83 16.89
N VAL A 309 41.49 76.77 16.45
CA VAL A 309 42.15 77.87 15.70
C VAL A 309 41.58 78.04 14.29
N GLN A 310 41.15 76.94 13.64
CA GLN A 310 40.76 76.94 12.24
C GLN A 310 39.39 77.60 11.96
N LYS A 311 38.54 77.76 12.99
CA LYS A 311 37.15 78.19 12.83
C LYS A 311 36.94 79.69 12.59
N HIS A 312 37.92 80.55 12.89
CA HIS A 312 37.70 82.00 12.93
C HIS A 312 37.79 82.71 11.55
N THR A 313 38.61 82.21 10.63
CA THR A 313 38.87 82.89 9.35
C THR A 313 37.75 82.71 8.32
N ASP A 314 36.97 81.64 8.40
CA ASP A 314 35.97 81.28 7.40
C ASP A 314 34.68 82.13 7.48
N CYS A 315 34.26 82.52 8.69
CA CYS A 315 32.98 83.23 8.89
C CYS A 315 32.87 84.60 8.19
N ARG A 316 33.97 85.31 7.92
CA ARG A 316 33.90 86.71 7.42
C ARG A 316 33.52 86.80 5.93
N LYS A 317 33.83 85.77 5.13
CA LYS A 317 33.55 85.77 3.68
C LYS A 317 32.09 85.42 3.37
N GLU A 318 31.44 84.63 4.21
CA GLU A 318 30.06 84.16 3.98
C GLU A 318 29.02 85.28 4.07
N GLN A 319 29.26 86.30 4.91
CA GLN A 319 28.26 87.35 5.19
C GLN A 319 27.94 88.23 3.97
N GLN A 320 28.94 88.64 3.18
CA GLN A 320 28.72 89.56 2.06
C GLN A 320 27.92 88.90 0.92
N GLY A 321 28.22 87.64 0.62
CA GLY A 321 27.55 86.91 -0.46
C GLY A 321 26.07 86.60 -0.19
N ALA A 322 25.59 86.68 1.05
CA ALA A 322 24.19 86.40 1.38
C ALA A 322 23.24 87.55 1.00
N ARG A 323 23.71 88.81 1.02
CA ARG A 323 22.85 89.98 0.76
C ARG A 323 22.41 90.11 -0.69
N ASP A 324 23.30 89.84 -1.64
CA ASP A 324 23.01 90.03 -3.06
C ASP A 324 21.96 89.03 -3.58
N ARG A 325 21.98 87.78 -3.08
CA ARG A 325 21.04 86.73 -3.49
C ARG A 325 19.57 87.03 -3.13
N LEU A 326 19.35 87.71 -2.01
CA LEU A 326 18.00 87.99 -1.51
C LEU A 326 17.25 88.96 -2.46
N ALA A 327 17.94 89.98 -2.97
CA ALA A 327 17.36 91.01 -3.83
C ALA A 327 16.98 90.51 -5.25
N ASP A 328 17.55 89.38 -5.69
CA ASP A 328 17.21 88.78 -6.97
C ASP A 328 16.00 87.84 -6.85
N HIS A 329 15.89 87.05 -5.78
CA HIS A 329 14.76 86.14 -5.57
C HIS A 329 13.42 86.87 -5.38
N GLU A 330 13.43 88.08 -4.80
CA GLU A 330 12.22 88.89 -4.62
C GLU A 330 11.65 89.43 -5.95
N ARG A 331 12.44 89.46 -7.04
CA ARG A 331 11.98 89.89 -8.37
C ARG A 331 11.37 88.75 -9.19
N GLU A 332 11.80 87.51 -9.02
CA GLU A 332 11.34 86.35 -9.82
C GLU A 332 9.99 85.77 -9.36
N VAL A 333 9.69 85.84 -8.06
CA VAL A 333 8.46 85.28 -7.48
C VAL A 333 7.37 86.37 -7.50
N GLY A 334 6.53 86.41 -8.54
CA GLY A 334 5.38 87.31 -8.61
C GLY A 334 4.36 87.17 -7.45
N VAL A 335 3.23 87.89 -7.49
CA VAL A 335 2.26 87.98 -6.37
C VAL A 335 1.60 86.62 -6.06
N VAL A 336 2.26 85.82 -5.22
CA VAL A 336 1.71 84.61 -4.58
C VAL A 336 0.71 85.02 -3.50
N SER A 337 -0.47 84.38 -3.45
CA SER A 337 -1.50 84.63 -2.44
C SER A 337 -1.00 84.33 -1.02
N ASP A 338 -1.42 85.12 -0.03
CA ASP A 338 -0.97 85.02 1.37
C ASP A 338 -1.28 83.66 2.01
N GLY A 339 -2.33 82.96 1.56
CA GLY A 339 -2.67 81.61 2.02
C GLY A 339 -1.61 80.58 1.63
N TYR A 340 -1.20 80.60 0.36
CA TYR A 340 -0.17 79.68 -0.15
C TYR A 340 1.21 79.96 0.45
N ARG A 341 1.53 81.24 0.71
CA ARG A 341 2.75 81.63 1.44
C ARG A 341 2.78 81.08 2.87
N LYS A 342 1.65 81.06 3.58
CA LYS A 342 1.55 80.51 4.94
C LYS A 342 1.73 78.99 4.95
N GLU A 343 1.16 78.27 4.00
CA GLU A 343 1.31 76.82 3.88
C GLU A 343 2.75 76.41 3.51
N LEU A 344 3.35 77.08 2.52
CA LEU A 344 4.75 76.87 2.16
C LEU A 344 5.69 77.18 3.32
N LYS A 345 5.43 78.28 4.05
CA LYS A 345 6.20 78.62 5.24
C LYS A 345 6.08 77.54 6.31
N ALA A 346 4.89 77.00 6.55
CA ALA A 346 4.71 75.91 7.51
C ALA A 346 5.50 74.65 7.12
N ILE A 347 5.53 74.29 5.83
CA ILE A 347 6.32 73.15 5.32
C ILE A 347 7.83 73.43 5.46
N ILE A 348 8.27 74.63 5.11
CA ILE A 348 9.68 75.05 5.25
C ILE A 348 10.09 75.05 6.72
N ASP A 349 9.27 75.60 7.62
CA ASP A 349 9.50 75.63 9.07
C ASP A 349 9.49 74.21 9.66
N GLN A 350 8.67 73.31 9.13
CA GLN A 350 8.69 71.89 9.50
C GLN A 350 9.98 71.19 9.04
N VAL A 351 10.46 71.45 7.82
CA VAL A 351 11.73 70.89 7.33
C VAL A 351 12.91 71.48 8.09
N ALA A 352 12.88 72.79 8.33
CA ALA A 352 13.89 73.49 9.10
C ALA A 352 13.93 72.99 10.55
N SER A 353 12.78 72.86 11.22
CA SER A 353 12.71 72.29 12.57
C SER A 353 13.12 70.81 12.62
N GLY A 354 12.77 70.01 11.60
CA GLY A 354 13.20 68.62 11.49
C GLY A 354 14.71 68.46 11.29
N LEU A 355 15.32 69.38 10.52
CA LEU A 355 16.77 69.51 10.40
C LEU A 355 17.39 70.27 11.60
N SER A 356 16.56 70.66 12.58
CA SER A 356 16.92 71.48 13.75
C SER A 356 17.69 72.76 13.40
N ILE A 357 17.39 73.32 12.23
CA ILE A 357 18.00 74.53 11.70
C ILE A 357 17.52 75.73 12.50
N LYS A 358 18.48 76.38 13.17
CA LYS A 358 18.30 77.72 13.71
C LYS A 358 18.90 78.70 12.72
N TRP A 359 18.05 79.52 12.10
CA TRP A 359 18.48 80.56 11.16
C TRP A 359 19.45 81.52 11.85
N ARG A 360 20.73 81.44 11.50
CA ARG A 360 21.80 82.32 12.00
C ARG A 360 22.56 82.92 10.82
N ALA A 361 23.06 84.14 11.01
CA ALA A 361 23.65 84.93 9.93
C ALA A 361 24.92 84.32 9.33
N ASP A 362 25.70 83.57 10.13
CA ASP A 362 26.93 82.87 9.77
C ASP A 362 26.68 81.71 8.78
N ASN A 363 25.61 80.92 8.96
CA ASN A 363 25.37 79.70 8.15
C ASN A 363 24.16 79.77 7.19
N SER A 364 23.62 80.97 6.97
CA SER A 364 22.34 81.17 6.26
C SER A 364 22.27 80.51 4.87
N ARG A 365 23.35 80.59 4.07
CA ARG A 365 23.41 79.99 2.72
C ARG A 365 23.42 78.47 2.75
N THR A 366 24.23 77.89 3.64
CA THR A 366 24.35 76.44 3.79
C THR A 366 23.04 75.86 4.31
N GLN A 367 22.37 76.56 5.22
CA GLN A 367 21.05 76.20 5.74
C GLN A 367 19.96 76.27 4.67
N GLU A 368 19.93 77.32 3.85
CA GLU A 368 19.02 77.45 2.70
C GLU A 368 19.21 76.29 1.71
N GLN A 369 20.45 76.00 1.32
CA GLN A 369 20.79 74.89 0.43
C GLN A 369 20.41 73.54 1.04
N GLN A 370 20.58 73.36 2.35
CA GLN A 370 20.16 72.15 3.07
C GLN A 370 18.65 71.96 3.03
N VAL A 371 17.88 73.01 3.35
CA VAL A 371 16.41 72.94 3.32
C VAL A 371 15.92 72.65 1.89
N ARG A 372 16.49 73.32 0.89
CA ARG A 372 16.13 73.09 -0.52
C ARG A 372 16.49 71.68 -0.98
N LYS A 373 17.70 71.21 -0.66
CA LYS A 373 18.17 69.85 -0.99
C LYS A 373 17.31 68.80 -0.30
N GLU A 374 16.92 69.03 0.95
CA GLU A 374 16.05 68.12 1.70
C GLU A 374 14.63 68.11 1.13
N LEU A 375 14.06 69.27 0.79
CA LEU A 375 12.77 69.35 0.11
C LEU A 375 12.78 68.63 -1.24
N GLN A 376 13.81 68.89 -2.06
CA GLN A 376 13.96 68.21 -3.35
C GLN A 376 14.17 66.70 -3.15
N SER A 377 15.00 66.30 -2.18
CA SER A 377 15.20 64.91 -1.80
C SER A 377 13.90 64.24 -1.36
N ARG A 378 13.05 64.93 -0.58
CA ARG A 378 11.72 64.43 -0.17
C ARG A 378 10.79 64.29 -1.36
N ILE A 379 10.77 65.24 -2.28
CA ILE A 379 9.98 65.18 -3.51
C ILE A 379 10.45 63.99 -4.35
N ASP A 380 11.75 63.91 -4.64
CA ASP A 380 12.35 62.86 -5.45
C ASP A 380 12.16 61.48 -4.80
N ALA A 381 12.31 61.38 -3.47
CA ALA A 381 12.05 60.17 -2.72
C ALA A 381 10.57 59.78 -2.76
N THR A 382 9.65 60.74 -2.69
CA THR A 382 8.21 60.48 -2.76
C THR A 382 7.81 60.02 -4.15
N VAL A 383 8.27 60.71 -5.20
CA VAL A 383 8.05 60.33 -6.59
C VAL A 383 8.65 58.95 -6.88
N LYS A 384 9.89 58.71 -6.43
CA LYS A 384 10.54 57.41 -6.54
C LYS A 384 9.77 56.33 -5.79
N ARG A 385 9.25 56.60 -4.59
CA ARG A 385 8.40 55.67 -3.84
C ARG A 385 7.11 55.36 -4.57
N ILE A 386 6.45 56.36 -5.17
CA ILE A 386 5.23 56.17 -5.95
C ILE A 386 5.51 55.30 -7.18
N ASN A 387 6.55 55.62 -7.95
CA ASN A 387 6.92 54.85 -9.13
C ASN A 387 7.36 53.42 -8.77
N THR A 388 8.18 53.26 -7.73
CA THR A 388 8.59 51.94 -7.24
C THR A 388 7.38 51.11 -6.79
N ALA A 389 6.42 51.72 -6.09
CA ALA A 389 5.19 51.05 -5.70
C ALA A 389 4.34 50.65 -6.92
N ARG A 390 4.22 51.55 -7.92
CA ARG A 390 3.51 51.28 -9.18
C ARG A 390 4.12 50.11 -9.95
N ASP A 391 5.44 50.10 -10.09
CA ASP A 391 6.18 49.06 -10.80
C ASP A 391 6.13 47.72 -10.04
N ALA A 392 6.22 47.76 -8.71
CA ALA A 392 6.07 46.58 -7.85
C ALA A 392 4.67 45.97 -7.97
N ILE A 393 3.62 46.80 -7.98
CA ILE A 393 2.24 46.35 -8.20
C ILE A 393 2.12 45.73 -9.60
N GLY A 394 2.60 46.40 -10.65
CA GLY A 394 2.57 45.87 -12.02
C GLY A 394 3.25 44.52 -12.16
N THR A 395 4.47 44.39 -11.63
CA THR A 395 5.25 43.15 -11.64
C THR A 395 4.54 42.01 -10.90
N THR A 396 3.88 42.32 -9.78
CA THR A 396 3.15 41.34 -8.98
C THR A 396 1.90 40.85 -9.72
N VAL A 397 1.16 41.76 -10.36
CA VAL A 397 -0.01 41.43 -11.19
C VAL A 397 0.38 40.58 -12.40
N GLU A 398 1.47 40.91 -13.09
CA GLU A 398 1.97 40.09 -14.20
C GLU A 398 2.43 38.70 -13.76
N ARG A 399 3.12 38.61 -12.61
CA ARG A 399 3.54 37.33 -12.04
C ARG A 399 2.33 36.46 -11.70
N PHE A 400 1.29 37.05 -11.11
CA PHE A 400 0.03 36.35 -10.82
C PHE A 400 -0.63 35.82 -12.10
N LYS A 401 -0.77 36.68 -13.13
CA LYS A 401 -1.33 36.29 -14.43
C LYS A 401 -0.55 35.17 -15.12
N LYS A 402 0.78 35.17 -15.04
CA LYS A 402 1.63 34.09 -15.59
C LYS A 402 1.51 32.79 -14.82
N ALA A 403 1.38 32.85 -13.49
CA ALA A 403 1.24 31.66 -12.65
C ALA A 403 -0.12 30.98 -12.82
N PHE A 404 -1.18 31.76 -13.08
CA PHE A 404 -2.55 31.28 -13.19
C PHE A 404 -3.22 31.74 -14.50
N PRO A 405 -2.77 31.22 -15.66
CA PRO A 405 -3.25 31.68 -16.97
C PRO A 405 -4.74 31.43 -17.20
N GLN A 406 -5.34 30.48 -16.46
CA GLN A 406 -6.75 30.10 -16.60
C GLN A 406 -7.74 31.14 -16.02
N ILE A 407 -7.24 32.07 -15.20
CA ILE A 407 -8.01 33.14 -14.54
C ILE A 407 -7.48 34.51 -14.98
N ALA A 408 -6.45 34.54 -15.84
CA ALA A 408 -5.74 35.77 -16.20
C ALA A 408 -6.55 36.70 -17.13
N ASP A 409 -7.49 36.13 -17.88
CA ASP A 409 -8.34 36.85 -18.85
C ASP A 409 -9.41 37.71 -18.18
N ASP A 410 -9.78 37.40 -16.93
CA ASP A 410 -10.85 38.08 -16.19
C ASP A 410 -10.38 39.37 -15.48
N PHE A 411 -9.09 39.71 -15.54
CA PHE A 411 -8.52 40.87 -14.84
C PHE A 411 -7.79 41.85 -15.78
N ASP A 412 -7.81 43.14 -15.44
CA ASP A 412 -7.07 44.19 -16.15
C ASP A 412 -5.54 44.12 -15.90
N ALA A 413 -4.76 45.03 -16.51
CA ALA A 413 -3.30 45.10 -16.33
C ALA A 413 -2.87 46.24 -15.37
N GLY A 414 -1.78 46.03 -14.64
CA GLY A 414 -1.17 47.05 -13.77
C GLY A 414 -2.04 47.44 -12.58
N VAL A 415 -1.98 48.72 -12.17
CA VAL A 415 -2.66 49.24 -10.96
C VAL A 415 -4.19 49.19 -11.07
N ALA A 416 -4.74 49.22 -12.30
CA ALA A 416 -6.18 49.15 -12.53
C ALA A 416 -6.80 47.81 -12.09
N ALA A 417 -6.00 46.73 -12.07
CA ALA A 417 -6.45 45.40 -11.67
C ALA A 417 -6.63 45.23 -10.16
N VAL A 418 -6.06 46.13 -9.34
CA VAL A 418 -5.97 45.97 -7.88
C VAL A 418 -7.34 45.82 -7.22
N PRO A 419 -8.37 46.63 -7.51
CA PRO A 419 -9.68 46.50 -6.87
C PRO A 419 -10.34 45.13 -7.12
N ALA A 420 -10.25 44.61 -8.35
CA ALA A 420 -10.81 43.31 -8.71
C ALA A 420 -10.04 42.15 -8.05
N LEU A 421 -8.71 42.24 -7.99
CA LEU A 421 -7.87 41.26 -7.31
C LEU A 421 -8.12 41.23 -5.79
N LEU A 422 -8.37 42.38 -5.16
CA LEU A 422 -8.72 42.44 -3.74
C LEU A 422 -10.08 41.79 -3.45
N LEU A 423 -11.06 41.96 -4.34
CA LEU A 423 -12.34 41.28 -4.23
C LEU A 423 -12.21 39.75 -4.40
N TYR A 424 -11.37 39.31 -5.34
CA TYR A 424 -11.06 37.90 -5.52
C TYR A 424 -10.31 37.31 -4.32
N LEU A 425 -9.38 38.07 -3.72
CA LEU A 425 -8.71 37.68 -2.48
C LEU A 425 -9.72 37.52 -1.34
N GLU A 426 -10.66 38.46 -1.19
CA GLU A 426 -11.71 38.38 -0.18
C GLU A 426 -12.59 37.13 -0.34
N GLN A 427 -12.90 36.74 -1.58
CA GLN A 427 -13.61 35.48 -1.88
C GLN A 427 -12.77 34.25 -1.51
N LEU A 428 -11.48 34.23 -1.86
CA LEU A 428 -10.56 33.14 -1.52
C LEU A 428 -10.41 32.98 0.00
N GLU A 429 -10.30 34.09 0.73
CA GLU A 429 -10.17 34.09 2.19
C GLU A 429 -11.45 33.64 2.90
N LYS A 430 -12.63 33.94 2.34
CA LYS A 430 -13.93 33.61 2.96
C LYS A 430 -14.44 32.20 2.65
N ASP A 431 -14.38 31.76 1.39
CA ASP A 431 -15.17 30.58 0.97
C ASP A 431 -14.33 29.31 0.75
N ASP A 432 -13.14 29.41 0.15
CA ASP A 432 -12.42 28.22 -0.32
C ASP A 432 -11.13 27.93 0.46
N LEU A 433 -10.30 28.92 0.78
CA LEU A 433 -8.96 28.65 1.32
C LEU A 433 -9.02 28.04 2.73
N VAL A 434 -9.87 28.55 3.61
CA VAL A 434 -9.99 28.04 4.99
C VAL A 434 -10.48 26.60 5.00
N ARG A 435 -11.52 26.31 4.21
CA ARG A 435 -12.08 24.95 4.09
C ARG A 435 -11.10 23.97 3.45
N HIS A 436 -10.44 24.37 2.35
CA HIS A 436 -9.47 23.52 1.67
C HIS A 436 -8.19 23.31 2.48
N THR A 437 -7.72 24.34 3.20
CA THR A 437 -6.59 24.22 4.13
C THR A 437 -6.92 23.28 5.27
N ALA A 438 -8.08 23.42 5.91
CA ALA A 438 -8.50 22.52 6.98
C ALA A 438 -8.64 21.07 6.50
N ARG A 439 -9.20 20.86 5.30
CA ARG A 439 -9.30 19.53 4.68
C ARG A 439 -7.93 18.94 4.35
N PHE A 440 -7.02 19.76 3.82
CA PHE A 440 -5.66 19.36 3.47
C PHE A 440 -4.83 19.03 4.72
N GLU A 441 -4.93 19.85 5.76
CA GLU A 441 -4.32 19.60 7.06
C GLU A 441 -4.87 18.28 7.65
N ALA A 442 -6.19 18.04 7.60
CA ALA A 442 -6.78 16.78 8.04
C ALA A 442 -6.26 15.56 7.25
N LEU A 443 -6.11 15.67 5.93
CA LEU A 443 -5.55 14.62 5.07
C LEU A 443 -4.08 14.31 5.40
N LEU A 444 -3.29 15.34 5.72
CA LEU A 444 -1.88 15.18 6.11
C LEU A 444 -1.72 14.65 7.54
N TYR A 445 -2.55 15.08 8.48
CA TYR A 445 -2.50 14.63 9.86
C TYR A 445 -2.90 13.16 9.99
N HIS A 446 -4.01 12.77 9.36
CA HIS A 446 -4.61 11.45 9.55
C HIS A 446 -4.27 10.47 8.42
N GLU A 447 -4.73 10.74 7.20
CA GLU A 447 -4.70 9.74 6.13
C GLU A 447 -3.28 9.43 5.63
N THR A 448 -2.44 10.45 5.49
CA THR A 448 -1.09 10.27 4.95
C THR A 448 -0.18 9.47 5.89
N ALA A 449 -0.38 9.63 7.20
CA ALA A 449 0.29 8.83 8.23
C ALA A 449 -0.05 7.35 8.09
N ASP A 450 -1.34 7.07 7.94
CA ASP A 450 -1.85 5.72 7.89
C ASP A 450 -1.40 4.99 6.62
N TYR A 451 -1.44 5.65 5.46
CA TYR A 451 -1.00 5.04 4.20
C TYR A 451 0.51 4.75 4.18
N VAL A 452 1.35 5.73 4.54
CA VAL A 452 2.80 5.53 4.53
C VAL A 452 3.23 4.57 5.66
N GLY A 453 2.57 4.65 6.82
CA GLY A 453 2.74 3.72 7.92
C GLY A 453 2.41 2.28 7.49
N THR A 454 1.28 2.08 6.80
CA THR A 454 0.88 0.76 6.28
C THR A 454 1.90 0.22 5.29
N LEU A 455 2.43 1.05 4.38
CA LEU A 455 3.47 0.65 3.44
C LEU A 455 4.75 0.21 4.17
N SER A 456 5.21 1.02 5.11
CA SER A 456 6.40 0.75 5.93
C SER A 456 6.24 -0.56 6.72
N SER A 457 5.10 -0.75 7.38
CA SER A 457 4.81 -1.97 8.13
C SER A 457 4.77 -3.22 7.25
N ARG A 458 4.13 -3.15 6.06
CA ARG A 458 4.11 -4.28 5.12
C ARG A 458 5.50 -4.63 4.62
N LEU A 459 6.34 -3.64 4.33
CA LEU A 459 7.71 -3.86 3.90
C LEU A 459 8.58 -4.49 5.00
N ASP A 460 8.42 -4.05 6.25
CA ASP A 460 9.13 -4.65 7.39
C ASP A 460 8.65 -6.09 7.66
N GLU A 461 7.35 -6.36 7.53
CA GLU A 461 6.78 -7.71 7.63
C GLU A 461 7.37 -8.64 6.57
N GLN A 462 7.40 -8.22 5.30
CA GLN A 462 8.00 -9.01 4.22
C GLN A 462 9.50 -9.21 4.42
N ARG A 463 10.23 -8.18 4.88
CA ARG A 463 11.66 -8.27 5.24
C ARG A 463 11.89 -9.33 6.32
N LYS A 464 11.10 -9.33 7.39
CA LYS A 464 11.16 -10.35 8.45
C LYS A 464 10.79 -11.73 7.92
N GLY A 465 9.79 -11.81 7.04
CA GLY A 465 9.38 -13.06 6.38
C GLY A 465 10.50 -13.71 5.57
N VAL A 466 11.28 -12.91 4.83
CA VAL A 466 12.47 -13.41 4.11
C VAL A 466 13.51 -13.96 5.09
N ALA A 467 13.84 -13.22 6.15
CA ALA A 467 14.80 -13.67 7.15
C ALA A 467 14.36 -14.99 7.82
N MET A 468 13.10 -15.08 8.26
CA MET A 468 12.52 -16.30 8.84
C MET A 468 12.51 -17.47 7.85
N SER A 469 12.24 -17.21 6.58
CA SER A 469 12.27 -18.25 5.55
C SER A 469 13.69 -18.78 5.37
N ILE A 470 14.71 -17.93 5.38
CA ILE A 470 16.11 -18.35 5.27
C ILE A 470 16.53 -19.15 6.51
N GLU A 471 16.13 -18.74 7.72
CA GLU A 471 16.35 -19.52 8.94
C GLU A 471 15.70 -20.91 8.87
N ALA A 472 14.46 -20.99 8.37
CA ALA A 472 13.76 -22.27 8.22
C ALA A 472 14.43 -23.21 7.21
N ILE A 473 14.95 -22.67 6.10
CA ILE A 473 15.75 -23.42 5.11
C ILE A 473 17.06 -23.88 5.76
N THR A 474 17.76 -23.01 6.49
CA THR A 474 19.00 -23.34 7.21
C THR A 474 18.81 -24.48 8.20
N GLU A 475 17.75 -24.46 9.00
CA GLU A 475 17.47 -25.54 9.94
C GLU A 475 17.23 -26.88 9.20
N SER A 476 16.58 -26.82 8.03
CA SER A 476 16.37 -28.00 7.17
C SER A 476 17.70 -28.49 6.55
N LEU A 477 18.60 -27.58 6.17
CA LEU A 477 19.93 -27.91 5.66
C LEU A 477 20.82 -28.55 6.74
N GLN A 478 20.71 -28.13 7.99
CA GLN A 478 21.51 -28.68 9.10
C GLN A 478 21.12 -30.12 9.48
N ALA A 479 19.96 -30.60 9.04
CA ALA A 479 19.56 -31.99 9.19
C ALA A 479 20.28 -32.93 8.20
N ILE A 480 20.82 -32.38 7.11
CA ILE A 480 21.40 -33.15 6.01
C ILE A 480 22.92 -32.97 6.02
N PRO A 481 23.72 -34.06 6.08
CA PRO A 481 25.16 -33.97 5.98
C PRO A 481 25.57 -33.48 4.59
N TYR A 482 26.41 -32.44 4.53
CA TYR A 482 26.92 -31.89 3.26
C TYR A 482 28.12 -32.69 2.75
N ASP A 483 29.06 -33.04 3.62
CA ASP A 483 30.11 -34.02 3.35
C ASP A 483 30.10 -35.10 4.44
N PRO A 484 29.64 -36.34 4.13
CA PRO A 484 29.60 -37.43 5.10
C PRO A 484 30.98 -37.82 5.65
N LYS A 485 32.06 -37.61 4.90
CA LYS A 485 33.43 -37.96 5.32
C LYS A 485 34.01 -36.92 6.28
N ARG A 486 33.63 -35.65 6.11
CA ARG A 486 34.10 -34.52 6.93
C ARG A 486 33.11 -34.11 8.03
N GLY A 487 31.88 -34.62 7.99
CA GLY A 487 30.82 -34.29 8.95
C GLY A 487 30.31 -32.85 8.83
N THR A 488 30.51 -32.19 7.70
CA THR A 488 30.15 -30.78 7.50
C THR A 488 28.68 -30.60 7.14
N LYS A 489 28.13 -29.41 7.40
CA LYS A 489 26.74 -29.03 7.12
C LYS A 489 26.69 -27.67 6.41
N VAL A 490 25.57 -27.32 5.77
CA VAL A 490 25.39 -26.00 5.14
C VAL A 490 24.52 -25.11 6.01
N LYS A 491 24.93 -23.85 6.17
CA LYS A 491 24.16 -22.78 6.81
C LYS A 491 23.97 -21.64 5.82
N LEU A 492 22.72 -21.32 5.49
CA LEU A 492 22.41 -20.09 4.76
C LEU A 492 22.34 -18.90 5.73
N GLN A 493 22.90 -17.79 5.31
CA GLN A 493 22.82 -16.51 6.02
C GLN A 493 22.29 -15.44 5.06
N ALA A 494 21.31 -14.68 5.52
CA ALA A 494 20.84 -13.47 4.85
C ALA A 494 21.35 -12.27 5.64
N THR A 495 22.40 -11.62 5.15
CA THR A 495 22.94 -10.40 5.76
C THR A 495 22.34 -9.18 5.09
N PRO A 496 21.98 -8.11 5.82
CA PRO A 496 21.48 -6.88 5.19
C PRO A 496 22.47 -6.34 4.15
N ALA A 497 21.99 -6.18 2.92
CA ALA A 497 22.78 -5.62 1.83
C ALA A 497 23.13 -4.15 2.11
N LYS A 498 24.33 -3.74 1.75
CA LYS A 498 24.76 -2.34 1.83
C LYS A 498 24.26 -1.56 0.62
N ASP A 499 22.94 -1.33 0.58
CA ASP A 499 22.30 -0.55 -0.48
C ASP A 499 21.91 0.85 0.03
N ASP A 500 22.59 1.88 -0.46
CA ASP A 500 22.37 3.26 -0.07
C ASP A 500 20.99 3.78 -0.49
N GLU A 501 20.44 3.32 -1.62
CA GLU A 501 19.11 3.74 -2.09
C GLU A 501 18.02 3.22 -1.16
N VAL A 502 18.14 1.96 -0.73
CA VAL A 502 17.22 1.35 0.24
C VAL A 502 17.30 2.05 1.60
N ARG A 503 18.51 2.40 2.06
CA ARG A 503 18.70 3.15 3.30
C ARG A 503 18.07 4.54 3.24
N LEU A 504 18.28 5.27 2.16
CA LEU A 504 17.68 6.59 1.94
C LEU A 504 16.15 6.51 1.84
N PHE A 505 15.62 5.47 1.20
CA PHE A 505 14.19 5.22 1.14
C PHE A 505 13.57 4.99 2.52
N TRP A 506 14.20 4.17 3.37
CA TRP A 506 13.76 3.97 4.75
C TRP A 506 13.80 5.26 5.58
N ALA A 507 14.83 6.09 5.39
CA ALA A 507 14.90 7.41 6.02
C ALA A 507 13.75 8.33 5.55
N LEU A 508 13.40 8.29 4.25
CA LEU A 508 12.29 9.05 3.69
C LEU A 508 10.93 8.58 4.23
N LEU A 509 10.69 7.26 4.29
CA LEU A 509 9.49 6.70 4.90
C LEU A 509 9.35 7.13 6.36
N ARG A 510 10.45 7.07 7.13
CA ARG A 510 10.46 7.48 8.53
C ARG A 510 10.06 8.94 8.70
N ARG A 511 10.64 9.85 7.90
CA ARG A 511 10.29 11.28 7.88
C ARG A 511 8.81 11.52 7.54
N CYS A 512 8.22 10.72 6.66
CA CYS A 512 6.81 10.80 6.32
C CYS A 512 5.88 10.32 7.47
N THR A 513 6.39 9.46 8.35
CA THR A 513 5.65 8.87 9.49
C THR A 513 5.97 9.52 10.85
N GLU A 514 6.85 10.52 10.88
CA GLU A 514 7.15 11.24 12.13
C GLU A 514 5.88 11.87 12.71
N ARG A 515 5.74 11.79 14.03
CA ARG A 515 4.58 12.31 14.74
C ARG A 515 4.63 13.83 14.72
N VAL A 516 3.63 14.45 14.10
CA VAL A 516 3.45 15.91 14.09
C VAL A 516 2.37 16.27 15.11
N GLU A 517 2.68 17.23 15.98
CA GLU A 517 1.69 17.74 16.93
C GLU A 517 0.63 18.60 16.22
N VAL A 518 -0.60 18.56 16.74
CA VAL A 518 -1.70 19.35 16.18
C VAL A 518 -1.41 20.83 16.41
N GLY A 519 -1.32 21.61 15.33
CA GLY A 519 -0.96 23.03 15.37
C GLY A 519 0.48 23.36 15.00
N ASP A 520 1.37 22.36 14.88
CA ASP A 520 2.75 22.56 14.40
C ASP A 520 2.81 22.58 12.86
N ARG A 521 2.48 23.75 12.30
CA ARG A 521 2.43 23.99 10.85
C ARG A 521 3.79 23.78 10.14
N PRO A 522 4.93 24.28 10.67
CA PRO A 522 6.25 24.03 10.07
C PRO A 522 6.59 22.54 9.93
N SER A 523 6.25 21.71 10.92
CA SER A 523 6.47 20.27 10.84
C SER A 523 5.52 19.59 9.86
N LEU A 524 4.28 20.05 9.77
CA LEU A 524 3.31 19.58 8.77
C LEU A 524 3.77 19.88 7.33
N GLU A 525 4.35 21.04 7.09
CA GLU A 525 4.93 21.41 5.80
C GLU A 525 6.12 20.52 5.43
N ARG A 526 7.04 20.28 6.37
CA ARG A 526 8.18 19.36 6.14
C ARG A 526 7.70 17.94 5.80
N ARG A 527 6.63 17.49 6.46
CA ARG A 527 5.98 16.22 6.17
C ARG A 527 5.40 16.19 4.77
N PHE A 528 4.68 17.25 4.36
CA PHE A 528 4.15 17.36 3.01
C PHE A 528 5.26 17.29 1.95
N VAL A 529 6.36 18.02 2.15
CA VAL A 529 7.51 17.98 1.23
C VAL A 529 8.07 16.56 1.11
N SER A 530 8.19 15.85 2.24
CA SER A 530 8.68 14.46 2.25
C SER A 530 7.74 13.50 1.52
N VAL A 531 6.43 13.63 1.74
CA VAL A 531 5.40 12.80 1.08
C VAL A 531 5.34 13.11 -0.41
N LYS A 532 5.44 14.39 -0.78
CA LYS A 532 5.51 14.81 -2.16
C LYS A 532 6.73 14.21 -2.86
N GLU A 533 7.91 14.27 -2.24
CA GLU A 533 9.13 13.65 -2.77
C GLU A 533 8.93 12.14 -2.99
N LEU A 534 8.34 11.43 -2.02
CA LEU A 534 8.04 10.01 -2.11
C LEU A 534 7.10 9.68 -3.29
N VAL A 535 6.01 10.42 -3.42
CA VAL A 535 5.02 10.22 -4.49
C VAL A 535 5.59 10.57 -5.86
N GLU A 536 6.35 11.65 -5.98
CA GLU A 536 7.00 12.05 -7.23
C GLU A 536 8.03 11.02 -7.69
N LYS A 537 8.79 10.42 -6.77
CA LYS A 537 9.68 9.29 -7.07
C LYS A 537 8.91 8.06 -7.55
N PHE A 538 7.77 7.73 -6.95
CA PHE A 538 6.93 6.62 -7.41
C PHE A 538 6.21 6.87 -8.74
N GLN A 539 5.89 8.13 -9.06
CA GLN A 539 5.24 8.54 -10.31
C GLN A 539 6.22 8.73 -11.47
N GLY A 540 7.53 8.65 -11.20
CA GLY A 540 8.58 8.82 -12.19
C GLY A 540 8.68 10.24 -12.77
N LYS A 541 8.46 11.24 -11.91
CA LYS A 541 8.58 12.67 -12.28
C LYS A 541 10.00 13.23 -12.09
N PHE A 542 10.89 12.46 -11.48
CA PHE A 542 12.31 12.81 -11.33
C PHE A 542 13.08 12.38 -12.59
N LYS A 543 13.14 13.26 -13.59
CA LYS A 543 13.99 13.05 -14.76
C LYS A 543 15.44 13.38 -14.41
N ASP A 544 16.33 12.41 -14.59
CA ASP A 544 17.76 12.69 -14.79
C ASP A 544 17.91 13.64 -16.01
N PRO A 545 18.83 14.64 -16.00
CA PRO A 545 19.19 15.42 -17.20
C PRO A 545 19.45 14.60 -18.48
N SER A 546 19.70 13.28 -18.37
CA SER A 546 19.87 12.36 -19.51
C SER A 546 18.57 11.73 -20.10
N GLY A 547 17.40 11.96 -19.49
CA GLY A 547 16.09 11.61 -20.07
C GLY A 547 15.75 10.11 -20.18
N LYS A 548 16.53 9.21 -19.57
CA LYS A 548 16.23 7.76 -19.51
C LYS A 548 15.40 7.40 -18.28
N GLU A 549 14.47 6.45 -18.44
CA GLU A 549 13.60 5.89 -17.41
C GLU A 549 14.40 5.24 -16.26
N PHE A 550 14.83 6.04 -15.30
CA PHE A 550 15.54 5.58 -14.10
C PHE A 550 14.58 5.00 -13.04
N ASP A 551 13.29 5.29 -13.14
CA ASP A 551 12.32 5.10 -12.05
C ASP A 551 11.82 3.67 -11.84
N ALA A 552 11.72 2.85 -12.90
CA ALA A 552 11.28 1.46 -12.76
C ALA A 552 12.31 0.61 -12.00
N ARG A 553 13.60 0.86 -12.24
CA ARG A 553 14.70 0.14 -11.58
C ARG A 553 14.77 0.50 -10.10
N TRP A 554 14.70 1.79 -9.78
CA TRP A 554 14.67 2.26 -8.40
C TRP A 554 13.46 1.68 -7.66
N LYS A 555 12.26 1.79 -8.25
CA LYS A 555 11.02 1.26 -7.67
C LYS A 555 11.12 -0.23 -7.37
N ASN A 556 11.64 -1.03 -8.30
CA ASN A 556 11.84 -2.46 -8.05
C ASN A 556 12.85 -2.70 -6.93
N ARG A 557 13.94 -1.92 -6.87
CA ARG A 557 14.97 -2.05 -5.83
C ARG A 557 14.47 -1.72 -4.42
N VAL A 558 13.64 -0.69 -4.28
CA VAL A 558 13.10 -0.26 -2.98
C VAL A 558 11.78 -0.94 -2.59
N LEU A 559 11.11 -1.67 -3.50
CA LEU A 559 9.90 -2.44 -3.17
C LEU A 559 10.14 -3.95 -3.09
N ASP A 560 11.16 -4.46 -3.77
CA ASP A 560 11.52 -5.87 -3.70
C ASP A 560 12.45 -6.13 -2.51
N VAL A 561 11.86 -6.56 -1.39
CA VAL A 561 12.59 -6.87 -0.15
C VAL A 561 13.66 -7.95 -0.32
N ARG A 562 13.60 -8.75 -1.40
CA ARG A 562 14.59 -9.81 -1.66
C ARG A 562 15.96 -9.23 -2.00
N THR A 563 16.01 -8.04 -2.61
CA THR A 563 17.27 -7.37 -2.97
C THR A 563 17.90 -6.64 -1.78
N TRP A 564 17.27 -6.66 -0.61
CA TRP A 564 17.77 -6.00 0.61
C TRP A 564 18.72 -6.88 1.42
N PHE A 565 18.96 -8.10 0.96
CA PHE A 565 19.82 -9.07 1.61
C PHE A 565 20.87 -9.57 0.63
N ASP A 566 22.09 -9.71 1.13
CA ASP A 566 23.14 -10.52 0.53
C ASP A 566 23.02 -11.93 1.11
N TYR A 567 22.92 -12.93 0.24
CA TYR A 567 22.81 -14.33 0.63
C TYR A 567 24.17 -15.01 0.55
N VAL A 568 24.53 -15.71 1.61
CA VAL A 568 25.80 -16.45 1.71
C VAL A 568 25.51 -17.86 2.21
N ALA A 569 26.18 -18.85 1.63
CA ALA A 569 26.14 -20.22 2.11
C ALA A 569 27.49 -20.55 2.77
N ASP A 570 27.48 -20.82 4.07
CA ASP A 570 28.64 -21.24 4.85
C ASP A 570 28.60 -22.76 5.06
N GLU A 571 29.67 -23.46 4.69
CA GLU A 571 29.93 -24.84 5.11
C GLU A 571 30.52 -24.81 6.52
N ILE A 572 29.82 -25.45 7.46
CA ILE A 572 30.16 -25.49 8.88
C ILE A 572 30.65 -26.88 9.29
N GLY A 573 31.71 -26.92 10.08
CA GLY A 573 32.25 -28.13 10.71
C GLY A 573 31.41 -28.61 11.89
N ALA A 574 31.74 -29.78 12.43
CA ALA A 574 31.08 -30.35 13.61
C ALA A 574 31.19 -29.45 14.86
N ASP A 575 32.23 -28.61 14.91
CA ASP A 575 32.51 -27.61 15.94
C ASP A 575 31.88 -26.23 15.66
N GLN A 576 30.99 -26.12 14.66
CA GLN A 576 30.35 -24.88 14.20
C GLN A 576 31.33 -23.85 13.61
N THR A 577 32.58 -24.23 13.32
CA THR A 577 33.50 -23.34 12.60
C THR A 577 33.15 -23.27 11.13
N VAL A 578 33.31 -22.09 10.51
CA VAL A 578 33.12 -21.95 9.07
C VAL A 578 34.34 -22.55 8.38
N VAL A 579 34.14 -23.72 7.76
CA VAL A 579 35.16 -24.43 6.98
C VAL A 579 35.31 -23.74 5.63
N GLU A 580 34.19 -23.39 5.00
CA GLU A 580 34.21 -22.77 3.69
C GLU A 580 33.03 -21.80 3.52
N ARG A 581 33.28 -20.66 2.86
CA ARG A 581 32.25 -19.66 2.52
C ARG A 581 32.01 -19.63 1.03
N HIS A 582 30.74 -19.65 0.63
CA HIS A 582 30.28 -19.60 -0.75
C HIS A 582 29.42 -18.36 -0.96
N SER A 583 30.00 -17.37 -1.63
CA SER A 583 29.32 -16.14 -2.07
C SER A 583 29.31 -16.07 -3.60
N ASP A 584 28.38 -15.29 -4.14
CA ASP A 584 28.13 -15.15 -5.59
C ASP A 584 29.32 -14.54 -6.37
N ALA A 585 30.29 -13.95 -5.66
CA ALA A 585 31.46 -13.29 -6.24
C ALA A 585 32.63 -14.27 -6.46
N GLY A 586 32.60 -14.96 -7.60
CA GLY A 586 33.76 -15.36 -8.42
C GLY A 586 34.92 -16.13 -7.75
N GLY A 587 35.04 -17.44 -8.04
CA GLY A 587 36.34 -18.13 -8.04
C GLY A 587 36.45 -19.54 -7.48
N LYS A 588 35.51 -20.48 -7.74
CA LYS A 588 35.64 -21.88 -7.30
C LYS A 588 35.20 -22.91 -8.34
N SER A 589 35.78 -24.11 -8.23
CA SER A 589 35.61 -25.28 -9.12
C SER A 589 34.13 -25.59 -9.39
N GLY A 590 33.79 -25.88 -10.66
CA GLY A 590 32.41 -26.08 -11.10
C GLY A 590 31.62 -27.09 -10.26
N GLY A 591 32.27 -28.17 -9.80
CA GLY A 591 31.63 -29.21 -9.00
C GLY A 591 31.15 -28.77 -7.61
N GLN A 592 31.91 -27.90 -6.91
CA GLN A 592 31.47 -27.40 -5.59
C GLN A 592 30.26 -26.47 -5.71
N LYS A 593 30.16 -25.67 -6.77
CA LYS A 593 29.01 -24.79 -7.02
C LYS A 593 27.74 -25.62 -7.27
N GLU A 594 27.85 -26.70 -8.03
CA GLU A 594 26.72 -27.61 -8.30
C GLU A 594 26.25 -28.34 -7.05
N LYS A 595 27.17 -28.84 -6.22
CA LYS A 595 26.82 -29.52 -4.95
C LYS A 595 26.00 -28.64 -4.01
N ILE A 596 26.40 -27.38 -3.87
CA ILE A 596 25.67 -26.40 -3.05
C ILE A 596 24.33 -26.05 -3.68
N ALA A 597 24.27 -25.87 -5.00
CA ALA A 597 23.03 -25.57 -5.70
C ALA A 597 21.97 -26.66 -5.46
N TYR A 598 22.32 -27.95 -5.56
CA TYR A 598 21.40 -29.05 -5.27
C TYR A 598 20.98 -29.11 -3.80
N THR A 599 21.92 -28.88 -2.88
CA THR A 599 21.64 -28.86 -1.44
C THR A 599 20.67 -27.72 -1.09
N LEU A 600 20.91 -26.53 -1.65
CA LEU A 600 20.02 -25.37 -1.54
C LEU A 600 18.65 -25.63 -2.16
N LEU A 601 18.61 -26.21 -3.35
CA LEU A 601 17.37 -26.54 -4.05
C LEU A 601 16.52 -27.52 -3.25
N GLY A 602 17.12 -28.60 -2.76
CA GLY A 602 16.39 -29.59 -1.96
C GLY A 602 15.90 -29.01 -0.64
N ALA A 603 16.67 -28.16 0.04
CA ALA A 603 16.19 -27.50 1.25
C ALA A 603 15.12 -26.44 0.97
N ALA A 604 15.21 -25.71 -0.15
CA ALA A 604 14.16 -24.80 -0.59
C ALA A 604 12.85 -25.54 -0.87
N LEU A 605 12.92 -26.68 -1.58
CA LEU A 605 11.78 -27.58 -1.78
C LEU A 605 11.25 -28.11 -0.45
N ALA A 606 12.13 -28.52 0.47
CA ALA A 606 11.74 -29.01 1.78
C ALA A 606 11.01 -27.96 2.62
N ASN A 607 11.45 -26.71 2.55
CA ASN A 607 10.78 -25.60 3.20
C ASN A 607 9.43 -25.30 2.54
N HIS A 608 9.37 -25.27 1.20
CA HIS A 608 8.13 -25.00 0.45
C HIS A 608 7.05 -26.08 0.67
N PHE A 609 7.45 -27.35 0.76
CA PHE A 609 6.55 -28.46 1.06
C PHE A 609 6.25 -28.61 2.56
N GLY A 610 6.75 -27.72 3.41
CA GLY A 610 6.52 -27.74 4.87
C GLY A 610 6.94 -29.06 5.51
N ILE A 611 8.09 -29.63 5.10
CA ILE A 611 8.49 -31.01 5.44
C ILE A 611 8.67 -31.23 6.95
N LYS A 612 8.80 -30.16 7.74
CA LYS A 612 8.82 -30.19 9.21
C LYS A 612 7.50 -30.64 9.84
N GLU A 613 6.36 -30.31 9.23
CA GLU A 613 5.08 -30.85 9.66
C GLU A 613 4.94 -32.23 9.02
N LYS A 614 5.12 -33.30 9.81
CA LYS A 614 4.71 -34.66 9.43
C LYS A 614 3.20 -34.69 9.28
N ARG A 615 2.66 -34.12 8.20
CA ARG A 615 1.26 -34.25 7.79
C ARG A 615 1.12 -35.63 7.17
N PRO A 616 0.41 -36.57 7.81
CA PRO A 616 0.14 -37.87 7.21
C PRO A 616 -0.67 -37.63 5.92
N GLY A 617 -0.18 -38.12 4.78
CA GLY A 617 -0.85 -37.99 3.47
C GLY A 617 -0.36 -36.88 2.54
N ALA A 618 0.73 -36.17 2.86
CA ALA A 618 1.32 -35.21 1.93
C ALA A 618 2.04 -35.92 0.76
N PHE A 619 1.58 -35.68 -0.47
CA PHE A 619 2.23 -36.16 -1.70
C PHE A 619 3.32 -35.18 -2.14
N ARG A 620 4.56 -35.63 -2.23
CA ARG A 620 5.73 -34.81 -2.60
C ARG A 620 6.46 -35.48 -3.75
N LEU A 621 6.34 -34.93 -4.95
CA LEU A 621 6.90 -35.49 -6.18
C LEU A 621 7.90 -34.52 -6.79
N ILE A 622 9.07 -35.02 -7.18
CA ILE A 622 10.05 -34.30 -7.98
C ILE A 622 10.27 -35.06 -9.29
N ILE A 623 10.18 -34.35 -10.42
CA ILE A 623 10.47 -34.89 -11.74
C ILE A 623 11.78 -34.25 -12.20
N ILE A 624 12.76 -35.08 -12.52
CA ILE A 624 14.07 -34.64 -13.00
C ILE A 624 14.21 -35.12 -14.44
N ASP A 625 14.03 -34.21 -15.38
CA ASP A 625 14.28 -34.46 -16.79
C ASP A 625 15.76 -34.26 -17.12
N GLU A 626 16.29 -35.05 -18.05
CA GLU A 626 17.72 -35.07 -18.41
C GLU A 626 18.66 -35.18 -17.19
N ALA A 627 18.29 -36.01 -16.22
CA ALA A 627 19.00 -36.08 -14.96
C ALA A 627 20.48 -36.46 -15.16
N PHE A 628 21.38 -35.64 -14.58
CA PHE A 628 22.81 -35.89 -14.44
C PHE A 628 23.60 -35.96 -15.77
N LYS A 629 23.07 -35.32 -16.81
CA LYS A 629 23.71 -35.18 -18.12
C LYS A 629 24.86 -34.17 -18.04
N GLY A 630 26.07 -34.68 -17.83
CA GLY A 630 27.30 -33.87 -17.69
C GLY A 630 27.81 -33.67 -16.26
N THR A 631 27.05 -34.07 -15.24
CA THR A 631 27.41 -33.95 -13.81
C THR A 631 28.31 -35.11 -13.37
N ASP A 632 29.21 -34.85 -12.41
CA ASP A 632 30.10 -35.86 -11.83
C ASP A 632 29.31 -36.88 -10.95
N PRO A 633 29.66 -38.18 -11.01
CA PRO A 633 28.99 -39.26 -10.28
C PRO A 633 28.78 -39.02 -8.78
N ASP A 634 29.75 -38.43 -8.10
CA ASP A 634 29.67 -38.21 -6.64
C ASP A 634 28.61 -37.14 -6.29
N PHE A 635 28.42 -36.15 -7.16
CA PHE A 635 27.38 -35.13 -6.99
C PHE A 635 25.97 -35.66 -7.26
N THR A 636 25.85 -36.56 -8.24
CA THR A 636 24.60 -37.24 -8.58
C THR A 636 24.08 -38.03 -7.37
N LYS A 637 24.98 -38.77 -6.73
CA LYS A 637 24.68 -39.54 -5.52
C LYS A 637 24.25 -38.63 -4.36
N HIS A 638 24.96 -37.53 -4.13
CA HIS A 638 24.61 -36.55 -3.09
C HIS A 638 23.20 -35.97 -3.28
N GLY A 639 22.84 -35.59 -4.51
CA GLY A 639 21.50 -35.08 -4.81
C GLY A 639 20.39 -36.10 -4.56
N LEU A 640 20.61 -37.36 -4.93
CA LEU A 640 19.65 -38.46 -4.74
C LEU A 640 19.47 -38.81 -3.25
N GLU A 641 20.56 -38.88 -2.49
CA GLU A 641 20.51 -39.08 -1.04
C GLU A 641 19.75 -37.95 -0.34
N LEU A 642 20.01 -36.70 -0.76
CA LEU A 642 19.35 -35.52 -0.24
C LEU A 642 17.83 -35.56 -0.49
N PHE A 643 17.38 -35.80 -1.72
CA PHE A 643 15.95 -35.88 -2.03
C PHE A 643 15.26 -37.06 -1.33
N THR A 644 15.95 -38.19 -1.20
CA THR A 644 15.45 -39.37 -0.47
C THR A 644 15.29 -39.06 1.02
N SER A 645 16.29 -38.43 1.65
CA SER A 645 16.24 -38.05 3.07
C SER A 645 15.13 -37.05 3.40
N LEU A 646 14.78 -36.21 2.41
CA LEU A 646 13.65 -35.27 2.48
C LEU A 646 12.28 -35.93 2.26
N GLY A 647 12.24 -37.21 1.92
CA GLY A 647 11.00 -37.95 1.67
C GLY A 647 10.28 -37.51 0.39
N LEU A 648 11.03 -37.06 -0.62
CA LEU A 648 10.50 -36.74 -1.95
C LEU A 648 10.39 -38.03 -2.77
N GLN A 649 9.27 -38.23 -3.46
CA GLN A 649 9.14 -39.26 -4.49
C GLN A 649 9.78 -38.74 -5.78
N MET A 650 10.68 -39.52 -6.37
CA MET A 650 11.46 -39.10 -7.53
C MET A 650 10.99 -39.81 -8.80
N VAL A 651 10.82 -39.05 -9.88
CA VAL A 651 10.68 -39.56 -11.26
C VAL A 651 11.86 -39.02 -12.05
N ILE A 652 12.72 -39.91 -12.50
CA ILE A 652 13.98 -39.55 -13.16
C ILE A 652 13.88 -39.98 -14.63
N VAL A 653 14.06 -39.03 -15.53
CA VAL A 653 14.16 -39.28 -16.97
C VAL A 653 15.63 -39.12 -17.37
N THR A 654 16.25 -40.21 -17.80
CA THR A 654 17.67 -40.22 -18.17
C THR A 654 17.92 -41.15 -19.35
N PRO A 655 18.85 -40.82 -20.27
CA PRO A 655 19.32 -41.75 -21.29
C PRO A 655 20.03 -42.96 -20.66
N ASN A 656 20.00 -44.11 -21.35
CA ASN A 656 20.48 -45.41 -20.84
C ASN A 656 21.98 -45.45 -20.43
N THR A 657 22.76 -44.41 -20.73
CA THR A 657 24.22 -44.42 -20.59
C THR A 657 24.76 -44.21 -19.17
N LYS A 658 23.94 -43.75 -18.21
CA LYS A 658 24.38 -43.46 -16.82
C LYS A 658 23.53 -44.11 -15.72
N PHE A 659 22.81 -45.19 -16.04
CA PHE A 659 21.83 -45.77 -15.14
C PHE A 659 22.40 -46.38 -13.85
N SER A 660 23.64 -46.89 -13.87
CA SER A 660 24.25 -47.60 -12.72
C SER A 660 24.37 -46.79 -11.42
N LEU A 661 24.27 -45.46 -11.49
CA LEU A 661 24.29 -44.59 -10.31
C LEU A 661 22.92 -44.48 -9.62
N LEU A 662 21.86 -44.95 -10.28
CA LEU A 662 20.47 -44.85 -9.84
C LEU A 662 19.93 -46.16 -9.24
N ASP A 663 20.68 -47.26 -9.37
CA ASP A 663 20.27 -48.63 -9.00
C ASP A 663 19.74 -48.69 -7.55
N ASP A 664 20.37 -47.97 -6.62
CA ASP A 664 20.02 -47.97 -5.19
C ASP A 664 18.81 -47.09 -4.82
N TYR A 665 18.36 -46.20 -5.71
CA TYR A 665 17.35 -45.16 -5.39
C TYR A 665 16.03 -45.32 -6.14
N VAL A 666 15.92 -46.26 -7.07
CA VAL A 666 14.76 -46.45 -7.96
C VAL A 666 14.12 -47.82 -7.76
N LYS A 667 12.79 -47.89 -7.65
CA LYS A 667 12.07 -49.17 -7.47
C LYS A 667 11.56 -49.79 -8.77
N SER A 668 11.24 -48.96 -9.76
CA SER A 668 10.66 -49.39 -11.04
C SER A 668 11.20 -48.54 -12.18
N VAL A 669 11.50 -49.21 -13.30
CA VAL A 669 12.05 -48.59 -14.50
C VAL A 669 11.02 -48.66 -15.61
N HIS A 670 10.82 -47.54 -16.29
CA HIS A 670 10.01 -47.45 -17.51
C HIS A 670 10.94 -47.19 -18.68
N MET A 671 11.21 -48.24 -19.46
CA MET A 671 12.06 -48.14 -20.64
C MET A 671 11.18 -47.80 -21.85
N ILE A 672 11.55 -46.73 -22.54
CA ILE A 672 10.87 -46.28 -23.74
C ILE A 672 11.76 -46.61 -24.93
N GLU A 673 11.31 -47.52 -25.78
CA GLU A 673 11.98 -47.90 -27.01
C GLU A 673 11.15 -47.46 -28.20
N LYS A 674 11.78 -46.81 -29.18
CA LYS A 674 11.15 -46.56 -30.48
C LYS A 674 11.54 -47.69 -31.41
N ASP A 675 10.57 -48.48 -31.83
CA ASP A 675 10.78 -49.54 -32.80
C ASP A 675 11.13 -48.92 -34.16
N ALA A 676 12.33 -49.23 -34.65
CA ALA A 676 12.84 -48.69 -35.91
C ALA A 676 12.02 -49.12 -37.13
N ARG A 677 11.39 -50.30 -37.10
CA ARG A 677 10.61 -50.86 -38.22
C ARG A 677 9.17 -50.36 -38.22
N THR A 678 8.50 -50.38 -37.07
CA THR A 678 7.08 -50.00 -36.98
C THR A 678 6.85 -48.50 -36.72
N GLN A 679 7.92 -47.76 -36.35
CA GLN A 679 7.87 -46.37 -35.88
C GLN A 679 6.99 -46.15 -34.64
N CYS A 680 6.53 -47.22 -34.00
CA CYS A 680 5.76 -47.16 -32.76
C CYS A 680 6.69 -47.03 -31.54
N SER A 681 6.24 -46.28 -30.53
CA SER A 681 6.91 -46.22 -29.23
C SER A 681 6.34 -47.30 -28.31
N ILE A 682 7.21 -48.15 -27.77
CA ILE A 682 6.87 -49.21 -26.83
C ILE A 682 7.39 -48.79 -25.45
N VAL A 683 6.52 -48.85 -24.44
CA VAL A 683 6.89 -48.60 -23.04
C VAL A 683 6.88 -49.91 -22.28
N ARG A 684 8.04 -50.33 -21.79
CA ARG A 684 8.20 -51.53 -20.97
C ARG A 684 8.43 -51.11 -19.52
N ARG A 685 7.56 -51.57 -18.62
CA ARG A 685 7.72 -51.40 -17.17
C ARG A 685 8.35 -52.65 -16.59
N MET A 686 9.38 -52.49 -15.77
CA MET A 686 9.99 -53.59 -15.03
C MET A 686 10.44 -53.16 -13.62
N PRO A 687 10.40 -54.07 -12.63
CA PRO A 687 11.06 -53.87 -11.34
C PRO A 687 12.58 -53.70 -11.51
N ILE A 688 13.23 -52.97 -10.59
CA ILE A 688 14.67 -52.71 -10.67
C ILE A 688 15.52 -53.99 -10.65
N ASP A 689 15.16 -54.99 -9.86
CA ASP A 689 15.90 -56.26 -9.73
C ASP A 689 15.90 -57.05 -11.06
N GLU A 690 14.77 -57.03 -11.76
CA GLU A 690 14.62 -57.66 -13.07
C GLU A 690 15.41 -56.90 -14.14
N PHE A 691 15.41 -55.56 -14.09
CA PHE A 691 16.21 -54.72 -14.98
C PHE A 691 17.71 -54.96 -14.82
N ILE A 692 18.22 -55.00 -13.59
CA ILE A 692 19.64 -55.27 -13.29
C ILE A 692 20.04 -56.65 -13.82
N SER A 693 19.19 -57.67 -13.58
CA SER A 693 19.42 -59.04 -14.06
C SER A 693 19.41 -59.14 -15.59
N CYS A 694 18.48 -58.45 -16.26
CA CYS A 694 18.42 -58.37 -17.72
C CYS A 694 19.63 -57.64 -18.30
N ARG A 695 20.08 -56.54 -17.67
CA ARG A 695 21.28 -55.80 -18.10
C ARG A 695 22.54 -56.66 -17.96
N ALA A 696 22.71 -57.35 -16.82
CA ALA A 696 23.83 -58.26 -16.60
C ALA A 696 23.87 -59.38 -17.67
N ARG A 697 22.74 -60.00 -17.98
CA ARG A 697 22.63 -61.01 -19.05
C ARG A 697 22.91 -60.45 -20.44
N LEU A 698 22.50 -59.20 -20.72
CA LEU A 698 22.78 -58.52 -21.99
C LEU A 698 24.25 -58.15 -22.12
N ASP A 699 24.89 -57.71 -21.04
CA ASP A 699 26.32 -57.40 -21.01
C ASP A 699 27.16 -58.67 -21.12
N GLU A 700 26.76 -59.79 -20.47
CA GLU A 700 27.37 -61.12 -20.66
C GLU A 700 27.20 -61.61 -22.10
N LYS A 701 26.00 -61.50 -22.70
CA LYS A 701 25.78 -61.86 -24.11
C LYS A 701 26.58 -60.97 -25.07
N ARG A 702 26.74 -59.68 -24.77
CA ARG A 702 27.60 -58.77 -25.56
C ARG A 702 29.07 -59.10 -25.40
N LEU A 703 29.53 -59.49 -24.20
CA LEU A 703 30.88 -59.95 -23.97
C LEU A 703 31.15 -61.27 -24.70
N ALA A 704 30.20 -62.20 -24.64
CA ALA A 704 30.25 -63.48 -25.34
C ALA A 704 30.19 -63.31 -26.86
N MET A 705 29.39 -62.39 -27.39
CA MET A 705 29.41 -62.03 -28.83
C MET A 705 30.74 -61.37 -29.23
N ARG A 706 31.30 -60.48 -28.40
CA ARG A 706 32.61 -59.87 -28.69
C ARG A 706 33.76 -60.86 -28.57
N GLN A 707 33.65 -61.86 -27.69
CA GLN A 707 34.57 -63.00 -27.62
C GLN A 707 34.40 -63.92 -28.82
N ALA A 708 33.16 -64.22 -29.23
CA ALA A 708 32.87 -64.97 -30.44
C ALA A 708 33.33 -64.24 -31.70
N GLU A 709 33.18 -62.91 -31.81
CA GLU A 709 33.73 -62.10 -32.91
C GLU A 709 35.26 -62.07 -32.87
N ARG A 710 35.89 -62.09 -31.68
CA ARG A 710 37.35 -62.24 -31.54
C ARG A 710 37.86 -63.63 -31.93
N ASP A 711 37.10 -64.67 -31.62
CA ASP A 711 37.43 -66.06 -31.96
C ASP A 711 37.14 -66.35 -33.45
N ASP A 712 36.13 -65.70 -34.04
CA ASP A 712 35.77 -65.82 -35.46
C ASP A 712 36.70 -64.99 -36.36
N THR A 713 37.16 -63.81 -35.89
CA THR A 713 38.24 -63.05 -36.57
C THR A 713 39.62 -63.69 -36.46
N ALA A 714 39.84 -64.60 -35.51
CA ALA A 714 41.02 -65.46 -35.48
C ALA A 714 40.94 -66.65 -36.47
N SER A 715 39.75 -67.00 -36.96
CA SER A 715 39.54 -68.13 -37.88
C SER A 715 39.28 -67.72 -39.35
N ARG A 716 38.86 -66.48 -39.61
CA ARG A 716 38.73 -65.93 -40.97
C ARG A 716 39.11 -64.44 -41.04
N GLY A 717 40.03 -64.11 -41.94
CA GLY A 717 40.52 -62.76 -42.15
C GLY A 717 39.48 -61.79 -42.75
N ALA A 718 39.41 -60.61 -42.13
CA ALA A 718 38.83 -59.34 -42.57
C ALA A 718 37.28 -59.23 -42.71
N PRO A 719 36.67 -58.08 -42.31
CA PRO A 719 35.28 -58.04 -41.88
C PRO A 719 34.30 -57.62 -42.98
N LEU A 720 33.14 -58.28 -43.02
CA LEU A 720 31.91 -57.75 -43.62
C LEU A 720 31.02 -57.23 -42.49
N PHE A 721 30.90 -55.91 -42.42
CA PHE A 721 29.85 -55.21 -41.69
C PHE A 721 28.50 -55.54 -42.35
N GLU A 722 27.59 -56.24 -41.66
CA GLU A 722 26.14 -56.04 -41.80
C GLU A 722 25.31 -56.83 -40.77
N SER A 723 24.60 -56.06 -39.93
CA SER A 723 23.34 -56.39 -39.25
C SER A 723 23.25 -57.62 -38.32
N VAL A 724 23.67 -57.46 -37.06
CA VAL A 724 23.11 -58.21 -35.92
C VAL A 724 21.97 -57.41 -35.31
N SER A 725 20.84 -57.32 -36.02
CA SER A 725 19.58 -56.80 -35.48
C SER A 725 18.47 -57.86 -35.41
N GLY A 726 18.69 -59.06 -35.96
CA GLY A 726 17.67 -60.12 -36.04
C GLY A 726 17.73 -61.19 -34.94
N ALA A 727 18.83 -61.31 -34.19
CA ALA A 727 19.02 -62.42 -33.25
C ALA A 727 18.41 -62.20 -31.85
N VAL A 728 17.75 -61.05 -31.61
CA VAL A 728 17.08 -60.74 -30.32
C VAL A 728 15.59 -61.11 -30.34
N GLU A 729 15.01 -61.40 -31.50
CA GLU A 729 13.56 -61.71 -31.63
C GLU A 729 13.17 -63.15 -31.22
N ALA A 730 14.11 -64.03 -30.86
CA ALA A 730 13.80 -65.42 -30.53
C ALA A 730 14.05 -65.81 -29.05
N ALA A 731 14.37 -64.86 -28.16
CA ALA A 731 14.61 -65.14 -26.74
C ALA A 731 13.95 -64.15 -25.75
N LEU A 732 12.99 -63.37 -26.23
CA LEU A 732 11.99 -62.61 -25.46
C LEU A 732 10.61 -62.98 -26.00
#